data_AF-A0A8T6GGW4-F1
#
_entry.id   AF-A0A8T6GGW4-F1
#
_cell.length_a   1.000
_cell.length_b   1.000
_cell.length_c   1.000
_cell.angle_alpha   90.00
_cell.angle_beta   90.00
_cell.angle_gamma   90.00
#
_symmetry.space_group_name_H-M   'P 1'
#
loop_
_entity.id
_entity.type
_entity.pdbx_description
1 polymer ?
#
loop_
_entity_poly.entity_id
_entity_poly.type
_entity_poly.pdbx_seq_one_letter_code
_entity_poly.pdbx_strand_id
1 'polypeptide(L)'
;MLALSGVVAPSSLVGVAAASSDDAESAPGPCEDGYVAPTPESVAVSEVPIVVESTPADYFVLFVPHPNAGRTSGNQVNPEHIAVSVTRGQEGSTVLRDNLKPLAPVKYRVEKYQVAQPGDIDGDCIDDITELDGLGAYNPLNPGLKISNSVGRVAIDSQETFEAISALNAPDSARHKWGRPLVKFTITGWLTSNPAVYFMDHSKTDWQFHHYLRQELRRVGVADTDLHSSLKGTMDYWPNVIAPDGSLGVYAYDFRYSYPPPPYIAHLHQLMASALPFTDNNLAFHIARPKFEPHYKANKAKFDALRVNGLLTADILPDVDYVPLNQAEGYGLLRLMGPDDDDPRMNEIPIYESLPNDLPRVAGSITTVPQTPLSHVNLRAIQNGVPNAFLRDVLKIKEYTDLIGKHVYFSVTAEGFTLRAATKAEVDEHHENLRPAVDQTLVRDLSVTGIAALADVSFADWDAFGVKAANMAELSKLSLPAGTVPVGYAVPFYFYDEFMKANGLYGVVNTMLADEDFKSDYDEQKKQLKALRKKIKKGTTPDWIIAALEDMHDEYPAGTSLRYRSSTNNEDLPAFSGAGLYDSKTQDPDETTEDGIDKSIKAVWASLWNYRAFLERDYYRVDHKSVAMGVLVHPNFSDERVNGVAVSYDPITYAADIYYVNSQLGEDLVTNPEAKSHPEQLLLNAAGEANVLARSNLVQSGELLMSDAQMLLLRKNLETIHERFALLYNVGVGDRFAIEIEFKITAGNTLAIKQARPWLFANTISMKPTVWLSFATPTVTEGSPLKLVATRAGGTMSAPLSVGLAWTDPGQRIQGARPESVQFEAGKATAVVSVPTALTAAVEADSSVTAAVKAGSHYVVGASSSATATVEENPAPVPEVSVVGGGGVVEGGDAVFTVSASPVPSAPLLVSVTVA
;
A
#
# COMPACT_ATOMS: atom_id res chain seq x y z
N MET A 1 25.34 -51.86 -61.29
CA MET A 1 24.27 -52.64 -61.93
C MET A 1 22.98 -51.86 -61.66
N LEU A 2 22.34 -51.35 -62.74
CA LEU A 2 21.05 -50.60 -62.84
C LEU A 2 21.02 -49.19 -62.20
N ALA A 3 21.10 -48.04 -62.89
CA ALA A 3 20.31 -47.41 -64.00
C ALA A 3 18.90 -46.95 -63.55
N LEU A 4 18.32 -45.77 -63.87
CA LEU A 4 18.63 -44.57 -64.69
C LEU A 4 17.46 -43.55 -64.55
N SER A 5 17.66 -42.32 -65.06
CA SER A 5 16.70 -41.20 -65.36
C SER A 5 16.34 -40.21 -64.22
N GLY A 6 16.29 -38.88 -64.39
CA GLY A 6 16.64 -37.97 -65.49
C GLY A 6 15.74 -36.71 -65.52
N VAL A 7 16.34 -35.52 -65.28
CA VAL A 7 16.06 -34.16 -65.85
C VAL A 7 14.64 -33.54 -65.64
N VAL A 8 14.47 -32.29 -65.16
CA VAL A 8 14.36 -31.02 -65.94
C VAL A 8 14.18 -29.82 -64.96
N ALA A 9 14.84 -28.69 -65.24
CA ALA A 9 14.45 -27.32 -64.82
C ALA A 9 13.72 -26.62 -65.99
N PRO A 10 12.81 -25.63 -65.80
CA PRO A 10 13.25 -24.21 -65.85
C PRO A 10 12.37 -23.15 -65.11
N SER A 11 12.94 -21.93 -65.01
CA SER A 11 12.44 -20.52 -64.82
C SER A 11 10.93 -20.22 -64.96
N SER A 12 10.33 -19.21 -64.28
CA SER A 12 10.45 -17.73 -64.50
C SER A 12 9.82 -16.91 -63.33
N LEU A 13 10.46 -15.87 -62.78
CA LEU A 13 10.35 -14.41 -63.03
C LEU A 13 8.96 -13.74 -62.85
N VAL A 14 8.86 -12.83 -61.86
CA VAL A 14 8.21 -11.50 -61.99
C VAL A 14 9.02 -10.51 -61.16
N GLY A 15 9.53 -9.46 -61.81
CA GLY A 15 10.21 -8.33 -61.16
C GLY A 15 9.24 -7.20 -60.79
N VAL A 16 9.69 -6.33 -59.88
CA VAL A 16 9.19 -4.97 -59.75
C VAL A 16 10.42 -4.06 -59.78
N ALA A 17 10.38 -3.10 -60.71
CA ALA A 17 11.41 -2.12 -60.96
C ALA A 17 11.50 -1.09 -59.83
N ALA A 18 12.72 -0.67 -59.51
CA ALA A 18 12.99 0.66 -58.98
C ALA A 18 13.98 1.33 -59.93
N ALA A 19 13.66 2.59 -60.24
CA ALA A 19 14.24 3.40 -61.28
C ALA A 19 15.71 3.79 -61.00
N SER A 20 16.42 4.06 -62.08
CA SER A 20 17.68 4.79 -62.10
C SER A 20 17.54 6.17 -61.46
N SER A 21 18.41 6.46 -60.50
CA SER A 21 18.89 7.82 -60.22
C SER A 21 20.31 7.72 -59.67
N ASP A 22 21.24 8.26 -60.47
CA ASP A 22 22.57 8.75 -60.13
C ASP A 22 23.53 7.83 -59.35
N ASP A 23 24.50 7.31 -60.10
CA ASP A 23 25.77 6.79 -59.61
C ASP A 23 26.51 7.86 -58.80
N ALA A 24 26.23 7.95 -57.51
CA ALA A 24 27.20 8.39 -56.53
C ALA A 24 27.89 7.12 -56.03
N GLU A 25 29.19 6.95 -56.33
CA GLU A 25 30.02 5.95 -55.64
C GLU A 25 29.76 6.09 -54.14
N SER A 26 29.28 5.02 -53.49
CA SER A 26 29.15 5.01 -52.03
C SER A 26 30.52 5.28 -51.44
N ALA A 27 30.62 6.24 -50.53
CA ALA A 27 31.88 6.55 -49.87
C ALA A 27 32.49 5.27 -49.25
N PRO A 28 33.82 5.07 -49.35
CA PRO A 28 34.47 3.88 -48.80
C PRO A 28 34.23 3.77 -47.30
N GLY A 29 33.95 2.56 -46.81
CA GLY A 29 33.71 2.28 -45.38
C GLY A 29 35.00 2.32 -44.53
N PRO A 30 34.92 2.28 -43.19
CA PRO A 30 36.03 2.55 -42.27
C PRO A 30 37.35 1.77 -42.49
N CYS A 31 37.27 0.57 -43.07
CA CYS A 31 38.43 -0.27 -43.39
C CYS A 31 38.68 -0.47 -44.90
N GLU A 32 38.00 0.30 -45.75
CA GLU A 32 38.21 0.31 -47.20
C GLU A 32 39.27 1.36 -47.59
N ASP A 33 40.03 1.06 -48.66
CA ASP A 33 41.05 1.96 -49.18
C ASP A 33 40.43 3.30 -49.59
N GLY A 34 40.89 4.39 -48.97
CA GLY A 34 40.38 5.75 -49.22
C GLY A 34 39.45 6.30 -48.16
N TYR A 35 39.11 5.53 -47.11
CA TYR A 35 38.42 6.07 -45.94
C TYR A 35 39.24 7.15 -45.24
N VAL A 36 38.59 8.26 -44.93
CA VAL A 36 39.15 9.35 -44.12
C VAL A 36 38.23 9.52 -42.93
N ALA A 37 38.72 9.20 -41.74
CA ALA A 37 37.95 9.35 -40.51
C ALA A 37 37.45 10.80 -40.35
N PRO A 38 36.16 11.01 -40.05
CA PRO A 38 35.61 12.34 -39.88
C PRO A 38 36.27 13.05 -38.70
N THR A 39 36.47 14.37 -38.83
CA THR A 39 36.96 15.19 -37.71
C THR A 39 35.77 15.69 -36.90
N PRO A 40 35.60 15.28 -35.63
CA PRO A 40 34.47 15.71 -34.82
C PRO A 40 34.59 17.16 -34.33
N GLU A 41 33.44 17.74 -34.00
CA GLU A 41 33.35 19.00 -33.26
C GLU A 41 33.28 18.72 -31.75
N SER A 42 34.14 19.34 -30.95
CA SER A 42 34.08 19.22 -29.49
C SER A 42 32.96 20.07 -28.90
N VAL A 43 32.11 19.47 -28.07
CA VAL A 43 31.00 20.16 -27.39
C VAL A 43 31.33 20.29 -25.90
N ALA A 44 31.17 21.50 -25.36
CA ALA A 44 31.43 21.77 -23.94
C ALA A 44 30.34 21.18 -23.04
N VAL A 45 30.74 20.61 -21.89
CA VAL A 45 29.82 20.07 -20.89
C VAL A 45 29.86 20.95 -19.64
N SER A 46 28.76 21.66 -19.37
CA SER A 46 28.64 22.58 -18.22
C SER A 46 27.86 22.00 -17.04
N GLU A 47 26.95 21.05 -17.29
CA GLU A 47 26.05 20.48 -16.29
C GLU A 47 25.69 19.02 -16.57
N VAL A 48 25.06 18.36 -15.59
CA VAL A 48 24.50 17.01 -15.69
C VAL A 48 23.06 17.09 -15.14
N PRO A 49 22.02 16.64 -15.87
CA PRO A 49 22.06 15.88 -17.13
C PRO A 49 22.66 16.67 -18.30
N ILE A 50 23.32 15.95 -19.23
CA ILE A 50 24.05 16.58 -20.35
C ILE A 50 23.07 16.83 -21.47
N VAL A 51 22.77 18.10 -21.73
CA VAL A 51 21.88 18.53 -22.82
C VAL A 51 22.69 19.34 -23.82
N VAL A 52 22.64 18.94 -25.10
CA VAL A 52 23.38 19.59 -26.19
C VAL A 52 22.41 20.09 -27.26
N GLU A 53 22.71 21.24 -27.86
CA GLU A 53 21.97 21.70 -29.05
C GLU A 53 22.25 20.76 -30.23
N SER A 54 21.20 20.42 -30.97
CA SER A 54 21.29 19.38 -31.99
C SER A 54 20.26 19.53 -33.11
N THR A 55 20.54 18.84 -34.21
CA THR A 55 19.60 18.56 -35.30
C THR A 55 19.61 17.06 -35.64
N PRO A 56 18.62 16.54 -36.38
CA PRO A 56 18.63 15.16 -36.87
C PRO A 56 19.80 14.78 -37.80
N ALA A 57 20.55 15.77 -38.31
CA ALA A 57 21.76 15.55 -39.09
C ALA A 57 22.99 15.24 -38.22
N ASP A 58 22.88 15.46 -36.91
CA ASP A 58 23.97 15.28 -35.95
C ASP A 58 23.85 13.94 -35.21
N TYR A 59 24.98 13.41 -34.74
CA TYR A 59 25.01 12.46 -33.64
C TYR A 59 26.17 12.76 -32.71
N PHE A 60 26.07 12.31 -31.47
CA PHE A 60 26.98 12.66 -30.40
C PHE A 60 27.59 11.42 -29.78
N VAL A 61 28.87 11.49 -29.49
CA VAL A 61 29.61 10.48 -28.74
C VAL A 61 30.01 11.08 -27.39
N LEU A 62 29.58 10.44 -26.32
CA LEU A 62 29.92 10.80 -24.95
C LEU A 62 31.12 9.97 -24.49
N PHE A 63 32.12 10.63 -23.92
CA PHE A 63 33.32 10.00 -23.39
C PHE A 63 33.52 10.28 -21.91
N VAL A 64 34.15 9.32 -21.23
CA VAL A 64 34.62 9.43 -19.85
C VAL A 64 36.09 9.02 -19.74
N PRO A 65 36.82 9.41 -18.68
CA PRO A 65 38.20 8.98 -18.46
C PRO A 65 38.31 7.47 -18.42
N HIS A 66 39.28 6.92 -19.15
CA HIS A 66 39.53 5.50 -19.15
C HIS A 66 40.07 5.05 -17.77
N PRO A 67 39.49 4.00 -17.15
CA PRO A 67 39.99 3.46 -15.88
C PRO A 67 41.47 3.01 -15.85
N ASN A 68 42.08 2.80 -17.02
CA ASN A 68 43.46 2.36 -17.21
C ASN A 68 44.26 3.28 -18.14
N ALA A 69 43.87 4.54 -18.28
CA ALA A 69 44.54 5.53 -19.13
C ALA A 69 46.07 5.46 -18.99
N GLY A 70 46.77 5.42 -20.13
CA GLY A 70 48.23 5.39 -20.20
C GLY A 70 48.89 4.07 -19.78
N ARG A 71 48.14 3.05 -19.33
CA ARG A 71 48.67 1.71 -19.05
C ARG A 71 48.74 0.87 -20.31
N THR A 72 49.74 0.02 -20.42
CA THR A 72 49.85 -0.97 -21.51
C THR A 72 49.01 -2.20 -21.20
N SER A 73 48.14 -2.57 -22.13
CA SER A 73 47.20 -3.70 -22.10
C SER A 73 47.48 -4.57 -23.32
N GLY A 74 48.19 -5.69 -23.13
CA GLY A 74 48.74 -6.46 -24.26
C GLY A 74 49.85 -5.68 -24.99
N ASN A 75 49.64 -5.38 -26.27
CA ASN A 75 50.58 -4.61 -27.12
C ASN A 75 50.14 -3.16 -27.37
N GLN A 76 49.05 -2.69 -26.74
CA GLN A 76 48.49 -1.36 -26.96
C GLN A 76 48.47 -0.54 -25.66
N VAL A 77 48.59 0.77 -25.79
CA VAL A 77 48.43 1.72 -24.68
C VAL A 77 46.97 2.15 -24.62
N ASN A 78 46.33 2.02 -23.45
CA ASN A 78 44.94 2.41 -23.29
C ASN A 78 44.77 3.93 -23.50
N PRO A 79 43.72 4.37 -24.22
CA PRO A 79 43.47 5.79 -24.45
C PRO A 79 43.13 6.54 -23.16
N GLU A 80 43.21 7.86 -23.19
CA GLU A 80 42.86 8.72 -22.04
C GLU A 80 41.36 8.68 -21.72
N HIS A 81 40.51 8.51 -22.74
CA HIS A 81 39.07 8.46 -22.61
C HIS A 81 38.50 7.27 -23.37
N ILE A 82 37.33 6.80 -22.96
CA ILE A 82 36.54 5.75 -23.62
C ILE A 82 35.14 6.28 -23.93
N ALA A 83 34.60 5.88 -25.08
CA ALA A 83 33.22 6.19 -25.45
C ALA A 83 32.26 5.37 -24.57
N VAL A 84 31.15 5.99 -24.15
CA VAL A 84 30.16 5.36 -23.26
C VAL A 84 28.73 5.48 -23.77
N SER A 85 28.47 6.38 -24.70
CA SER A 85 27.19 6.54 -25.38
C SER A 85 27.39 7.08 -26.78
N VAL A 86 26.61 6.57 -27.74
CA VAL A 86 26.43 7.12 -29.08
C VAL A 86 24.93 7.44 -29.22
N THR A 87 24.59 8.69 -29.52
CA THR A 87 23.20 9.15 -29.48
C THR A 87 22.88 10.01 -30.71
N ARG A 88 21.82 9.66 -31.44
CA ARG A 88 21.31 10.47 -32.55
C ARG A 88 20.80 11.82 -32.06
N GLY A 89 21.10 12.86 -32.81
CA GLY A 89 20.56 14.19 -32.59
C GLY A 89 19.05 14.23 -32.83
N GLN A 90 18.37 15.00 -31.99
CA GLN A 90 16.97 15.37 -32.14
C GLN A 90 16.86 16.86 -32.49
N GLU A 91 15.72 17.29 -33.02
CA GLU A 91 15.49 18.70 -33.33
C GLU A 91 15.56 19.56 -32.06
N GLY A 92 16.35 20.63 -32.10
CA GLY A 92 16.53 21.58 -31.00
C GLY A 92 17.62 21.13 -30.02
N SER A 93 17.37 20.06 -29.25
CA SER A 93 18.33 19.58 -28.24
C SER A 93 18.25 18.07 -28.00
N THR A 94 19.37 17.46 -27.63
CA THR A 94 19.49 16.04 -27.31
C THR A 94 20.04 15.84 -25.90
N VAL A 95 19.46 14.91 -25.16
CA VAL A 95 19.98 14.48 -23.86
C VAL A 95 20.94 13.31 -24.07
N LEU A 96 22.19 13.49 -23.65
CA LEU A 96 23.21 12.44 -23.69
C LEU A 96 23.24 11.70 -22.35
N ARG A 97 23.25 10.37 -22.40
CA ARG A 97 23.17 9.52 -21.20
C ARG A 97 24.44 8.70 -21.01
N ASP A 98 24.79 8.48 -19.76
CA ASP A 98 25.82 7.54 -19.34
C ASP A 98 25.09 6.51 -18.49
N ASN A 99 25.15 5.24 -18.87
CA ASN A 99 24.36 4.18 -18.23
C ASN A 99 24.92 3.74 -16.87
N LEU A 100 25.83 4.52 -16.29
CA LEU A 100 26.40 4.35 -14.96
C LEU A 100 26.25 5.64 -14.16
N LYS A 101 26.60 5.58 -12.87
CA LYS A 101 26.56 6.71 -11.96
C LYS A 101 27.17 7.98 -12.61
N PRO A 102 26.42 9.09 -12.69
CA PRO A 102 26.89 10.29 -13.33
C PRO A 102 28.15 10.88 -12.68
N LEU A 103 29.05 11.42 -13.49
CA LEU A 103 30.25 12.13 -13.06
C LEU A 103 30.01 13.64 -12.98
N ALA A 104 30.97 14.37 -12.40
CA ALA A 104 30.98 15.82 -12.51
C ALA A 104 31.12 16.25 -14.00
N PRO A 105 30.47 17.35 -14.43
CA PRO A 105 30.50 17.82 -15.84
C PRO A 105 31.88 17.83 -16.49
N VAL A 106 32.91 18.29 -15.76
CA VAL A 106 34.31 18.37 -16.22
C VAL A 106 34.96 17.02 -16.56
N LYS A 107 34.35 15.90 -16.15
CA LYS A 107 34.81 14.54 -16.45
C LYS A 107 34.19 13.99 -17.72
N TYR A 108 33.26 14.70 -18.34
CA TYR A 108 32.70 14.30 -19.61
C TYR A 108 33.40 15.06 -20.75
N ARG A 109 33.53 14.38 -21.87
CA ARG A 109 33.94 14.96 -23.15
C ARG A 109 32.91 14.54 -24.18
N VAL A 110 32.36 15.50 -24.92
CA VAL A 110 31.36 15.23 -25.95
C VAL A 110 31.94 15.60 -27.30
N GLU A 111 31.78 14.69 -28.26
CA GLU A 111 32.08 14.94 -29.66
C GLU A 111 30.81 14.86 -30.50
N LYS A 112 30.64 15.83 -31.39
CA LYS A 112 29.56 15.91 -32.36
C LYS A 112 30.09 15.50 -33.74
N TYR A 113 29.33 14.64 -34.40
CA TYR A 113 29.60 14.12 -35.74
C TYR A 113 28.39 14.36 -36.65
N GLN A 114 28.58 14.22 -37.96
CA GLN A 114 27.50 14.28 -38.95
C GLN A 114 27.05 12.87 -39.31
N VAL A 115 25.75 12.61 -39.33
CA VAL A 115 25.17 11.32 -39.73
C VAL A 115 25.56 10.96 -41.18
N ALA A 116 25.77 11.96 -42.04
CA ALA A 116 26.19 11.76 -43.43
C ALA A 116 27.69 11.38 -43.59
N GLN A 117 28.50 11.53 -42.53
CA GLN A 117 29.92 11.16 -42.50
C GLN A 117 30.22 10.51 -41.14
N PRO A 118 29.70 9.30 -40.91
CA PRO A 118 29.83 8.63 -39.63
C PRO A 118 31.29 8.16 -39.38
N GLY A 119 31.68 8.22 -38.12
CA GLY A 119 32.90 7.62 -37.59
C GLY A 119 32.75 6.12 -37.37
N ASP A 120 33.82 5.51 -36.91
CA ASP A 120 33.88 4.12 -36.40
C ASP A 120 34.66 4.22 -35.08
N ILE A 121 33.93 4.36 -33.97
CA ILE A 121 34.53 4.76 -32.70
C ILE A 121 35.17 3.58 -31.95
N ASP A 122 34.66 2.37 -32.14
CA ASP A 122 35.20 1.18 -31.50
C ASP A 122 36.21 0.40 -32.38
N GLY A 123 36.28 0.77 -33.67
CA GLY A 123 37.29 0.34 -34.62
C GLY A 123 37.02 -1.05 -35.19
N ASP A 124 35.76 -1.45 -35.30
CA ASP A 124 35.36 -2.79 -35.77
C ASP A 124 35.18 -2.89 -37.30
N CYS A 125 35.44 -1.79 -38.02
CA CYS A 125 35.27 -1.60 -39.46
C CYS A 125 33.83 -1.30 -39.92
N ILE A 126 32.90 -1.05 -39.01
CA ILE A 126 31.52 -0.65 -39.29
C ILE A 126 31.31 0.75 -38.73
N ASP A 127 30.57 1.60 -39.45
CA ASP A 127 30.34 2.96 -38.99
C ASP A 127 29.28 3.02 -37.87
N ASP A 128 29.45 3.98 -36.96
CA ASP A 128 28.66 4.12 -35.73
C ASP A 128 27.14 4.16 -35.99
N ILE A 129 26.73 4.73 -37.13
CA ILE A 129 25.33 4.92 -37.48
C ILE A 129 24.72 3.62 -37.99
N THR A 130 25.43 2.89 -38.85
CA THR A 130 25.04 1.55 -39.28
C THR A 130 24.87 0.62 -38.08
N GLU A 131 25.77 0.71 -37.10
CA GLU A 131 25.70 -0.11 -35.90
C GLU A 131 24.55 0.28 -34.97
N LEU A 132 24.31 1.58 -34.79
CA LEU A 132 23.22 2.08 -33.97
C LEU A 132 21.85 1.70 -34.55
N ASP A 133 21.70 1.72 -35.87
CA ASP A 133 20.47 1.28 -36.56
C ASP A 133 20.30 -0.25 -36.51
N GLY A 134 21.39 -0.99 -36.32
CA GLY A 134 21.43 -2.44 -36.20
C GLY A 134 21.70 -2.96 -34.78
N LEU A 135 21.39 -2.16 -33.76
CA LEU A 135 21.72 -2.43 -32.36
C LEU A 135 21.26 -3.84 -31.93
N GLY A 136 22.15 -4.54 -31.23
CA GLY A 136 21.97 -5.93 -30.81
C GLY A 136 22.77 -6.89 -31.69
N ALA A 137 22.64 -6.80 -33.01
CA ALA A 137 23.52 -7.50 -33.94
C ALA A 137 24.88 -6.81 -34.10
N TYR A 138 24.89 -5.50 -33.89
CA TYR A 138 26.04 -4.60 -33.82
C TYR A 138 25.94 -3.72 -32.57
N ASN A 139 27.00 -2.97 -32.23
CA ASN A 139 26.96 -1.97 -31.17
C ASN A 139 28.17 -1.04 -31.29
N PRO A 140 27.97 0.27 -31.49
CA PRO A 140 29.06 1.23 -31.70
C PRO A 140 29.96 1.48 -30.49
N LEU A 141 29.80 0.73 -29.41
CA LEU A 141 30.61 0.82 -28.19
C LEU A 141 31.18 -0.54 -27.78
N ASN A 142 30.95 -1.59 -28.56
CA ASN A 142 31.42 -2.93 -28.32
C ASN A 142 31.96 -3.50 -29.63
N PRO A 143 33.29 -3.61 -29.80
CA PRO A 143 33.95 -3.97 -31.08
C PRO A 143 33.82 -5.46 -31.43
N GLY A 144 32.75 -6.10 -30.95
CA GLY A 144 32.43 -7.48 -31.18
C GLY A 144 31.83 -7.67 -32.57
N LEU A 145 32.53 -8.43 -33.41
CA LEU A 145 32.02 -8.79 -34.73
C LEU A 145 30.66 -9.49 -34.66
N LYS A 146 29.73 -9.09 -35.55
CA LYS A 146 28.39 -9.68 -35.66
C LYS A 146 28.43 -11.20 -35.80
N ILE A 147 27.68 -11.87 -34.93
CA ILE A 147 27.47 -13.32 -34.93
C ILE A 147 26.03 -13.68 -35.32
N SER A 148 25.77 -14.94 -35.66
CA SER A 148 24.42 -15.43 -35.92
C SER A 148 23.50 -15.21 -34.72
N ASN A 149 22.32 -14.60 -34.95
CA ASN A 149 21.28 -14.38 -33.94
C ASN A 149 20.79 -15.69 -33.27
N SER A 150 21.00 -16.84 -33.91
CA SER A 150 20.68 -18.16 -33.33
C SER A 150 21.69 -18.65 -32.29
N VAL A 151 22.87 -18.03 -32.24
CA VAL A 151 23.97 -18.34 -31.33
C VAL A 151 24.06 -17.28 -30.23
N GLY A 152 23.89 -16.01 -30.60
CA GLY A 152 24.04 -14.90 -29.67
C GLY A 152 24.01 -13.54 -30.34
N ARG A 153 24.41 -12.53 -29.58
CA ARG A 153 24.36 -11.10 -29.93
C ARG A 153 25.50 -10.33 -29.24
N VAL A 154 25.76 -9.11 -29.67
CA VAL A 154 26.83 -8.25 -29.12
C VAL A 154 26.27 -7.11 -28.25
N ALA A 155 24.96 -6.87 -28.32
CA ALA A 155 24.25 -6.04 -27.36
C ALA A 155 22.88 -6.63 -27.03
N ILE A 156 22.32 -6.17 -25.92
CA ILE A 156 20.92 -6.40 -25.56
C ILE A 156 20.32 -5.02 -25.36
N ASP A 157 19.40 -4.67 -26.24
CA ASP A 157 18.81 -3.34 -26.39
C ASP A 157 17.64 -3.08 -25.43
N SER A 158 17.03 -4.13 -24.90
CA SER A 158 15.82 -4.05 -24.07
C SER A 158 15.72 -5.21 -23.08
N GLN A 159 14.91 -5.01 -22.04
CA GLN A 159 14.52 -6.07 -21.13
C GLN A 159 13.80 -7.23 -21.86
N GLU A 160 12.98 -6.92 -22.87
CA GLU A 160 12.30 -7.95 -23.67
C GLU A 160 13.32 -8.86 -24.38
N THR A 161 14.34 -8.27 -25.03
CA THR A 161 15.41 -9.05 -25.66
C THR A 161 16.17 -9.86 -24.63
N PHE A 162 16.47 -9.30 -23.45
CA PHE A 162 17.14 -10.02 -22.36
C PHE A 162 16.37 -11.27 -21.95
N GLU A 163 15.07 -11.14 -21.69
CA GLU A 163 14.21 -12.24 -21.27
C GLU A 163 14.03 -13.27 -22.38
N ALA A 164 13.80 -12.83 -23.62
CA ALA A 164 13.59 -13.67 -24.79
C ALA A 164 14.77 -14.63 -25.02
N ILE A 165 16.00 -14.15 -24.84
CA ILE A 165 17.22 -14.95 -25.03
C ILE A 165 17.71 -15.63 -23.74
N SER A 166 17.01 -15.45 -22.62
CA SER A 166 17.42 -15.98 -21.31
C SER A 166 17.12 -17.47 -21.14
N ALA A 167 17.73 -18.05 -20.11
CA ALA A 167 17.52 -19.44 -19.72
C ALA A 167 16.05 -19.78 -19.35
N LEU A 168 15.18 -18.79 -19.09
CA LEU A 168 13.75 -19.02 -18.87
C LEU A 168 13.05 -19.62 -20.09
N ASN A 169 13.50 -19.20 -21.28
CA ASN A 169 12.95 -19.59 -22.57
C ASN A 169 13.77 -20.69 -23.25
N ALA A 170 14.71 -21.31 -22.53
CA ALA A 170 15.48 -22.42 -23.03
C ALA A 170 14.62 -23.70 -23.23
N PRO A 171 14.94 -24.55 -24.21
CA PRO A 171 14.29 -25.85 -24.39
C PRO A 171 14.29 -26.69 -23.11
N ASP A 172 13.27 -27.52 -22.89
CA ASP A 172 13.08 -28.30 -21.65
C ASP A 172 14.29 -29.15 -21.25
N SER A 173 15.05 -29.63 -22.24
CA SER A 173 16.31 -30.34 -22.03
C SER A 173 17.32 -29.47 -21.28
N ALA A 174 17.44 -28.18 -21.61
CA ALA A 174 18.35 -27.21 -21.03
C ALA A 174 17.77 -26.42 -19.84
N ARG A 175 16.47 -26.54 -19.56
CA ARG A 175 15.71 -25.80 -18.53
C ARG A 175 16.02 -26.19 -17.07
N HIS A 176 16.91 -27.16 -16.86
CA HIS A 176 17.26 -27.66 -15.52
C HIS A 176 18.33 -26.80 -14.85
N LYS A 177 17.92 -25.75 -14.10
CA LYS A 177 18.54 -25.27 -12.81
C LYS A 177 18.20 -23.81 -12.43
N TRP A 178 17.58 -23.02 -13.30
CA TRP A 178 17.44 -21.58 -13.06
C TRP A 178 15.98 -21.14 -13.22
N GLY A 179 15.31 -20.83 -12.11
CA GLY A 179 13.96 -20.26 -12.10
C GLY A 179 13.95 -18.73 -12.27
N ARG A 180 14.87 -18.18 -13.07
CA ARG A 180 15.08 -16.73 -13.22
C ARG A 180 15.67 -16.36 -14.59
N PRO A 181 15.48 -15.11 -15.07
CA PRO A 181 16.08 -14.63 -16.31
C PRO A 181 17.61 -14.55 -16.16
N LEU A 182 18.31 -15.50 -16.79
CA LEU A 182 19.78 -15.57 -16.81
C LEU A 182 20.27 -15.65 -18.25
N VAL A 183 21.25 -14.82 -18.61
CA VAL A 183 21.95 -14.85 -19.90
C VAL A 183 23.44 -15.09 -19.65
N LYS A 184 24.05 -15.98 -20.42
CA LYS A 184 25.50 -16.22 -20.38
C LYS A 184 26.20 -15.33 -21.38
N PHE A 185 27.40 -14.89 -21.04
CA PHE A 185 28.22 -14.11 -21.97
C PHE A 185 29.69 -14.56 -21.96
N THR A 186 30.41 -14.16 -23.01
CA THR A 186 31.86 -14.32 -23.14
C THR A 186 32.47 -12.98 -23.52
N ILE A 187 33.58 -12.60 -22.86
CA ILE A 187 34.37 -11.43 -23.22
C ILE A 187 35.72 -11.89 -23.77
N THR A 188 36.03 -11.50 -25.00
CA THR A 188 37.34 -11.71 -25.63
C THR A 188 38.21 -10.47 -25.45
N GLY A 189 39.54 -10.63 -25.51
CA GLY A 189 40.45 -9.49 -25.40
C GLY A 189 40.34 -8.69 -24.09
N TRP A 190 39.83 -9.26 -22.99
CA TRP A 190 39.57 -8.51 -21.74
C TRP A 190 40.81 -7.83 -21.08
N LEU A 191 42.02 -8.18 -21.53
CA LEU A 191 43.29 -7.58 -21.13
C LEU A 191 43.86 -6.58 -22.15
N THR A 192 43.16 -6.33 -23.27
CA THR A 192 43.52 -5.34 -24.29
C THR A 192 42.80 -4.02 -24.04
N SER A 193 43.06 -3.00 -24.86
CA SER A 193 42.32 -1.74 -24.83
C SER A 193 40.92 -1.85 -25.44
N ASN A 194 40.64 -2.89 -26.23
CA ASN A 194 39.39 -3.06 -26.98
C ASN A 194 38.78 -4.45 -26.68
N PRO A 195 38.23 -4.66 -25.47
CA PRO A 195 37.53 -5.90 -25.13
C PRO A 195 36.18 -6.00 -25.84
N ALA A 196 35.78 -7.19 -26.26
CA ALA A 196 34.49 -7.43 -26.92
C ALA A 196 33.62 -8.41 -26.13
N VAL A 197 32.34 -8.10 -25.93
CA VAL A 197 31.37 -8.96 -25.22
C VAL A 197 30.36 -9.60 -26.18
N TYR A 198 30.06 -10.87 -25.93
CA TYR A 198 29.09 -11.67 -26.69
C TYR A 198 28.11 -12.36 -25.74
N PHE A 199 26.82 -12.04 -25.87
CA PHE A 199 25.72 -12.66 -25.13
C PHE A 199 25.18 -13.87 -25.89
N MET A 200 24.94 -14.98 -25.20
CA MET A 200 24.45 -16.22 -25.80
C MET A 200 22.93 -16.26 -25.80
N ASP A 201 22.33 -16.73 -26.90
CA ASP A 201 20.90 -16.99 -26.98
C ASP A 201 20.57 -18.38 -26.45
N HIS A 202 19.90 -18.45 -25.30
CA HIS A 202 19.50 -19.71 -24.66
C HIS A 202 18.21 -20.29 -25.24
N SER A 203 17.42 -19.50 -25.98
CA SER A 203 16.11 -19.92 -26.50
C SER A 203 16.19 -20.91 -27.66
N LYS A 204 17.34 -20.97 -28.35
CA LYS A 204 17.48 -21.71 -29.62
C LYS A 204 18.34 -22.96 -29.54
N THR A 205 19.14 -23.12 -28.49
CA THR A 205 20.17 -24.17 -28.43
C THR A 205 20.02 -25.06 -27.18
N ASP A 206 20.60 -26.26 -27.23
CA ASP A 206 20.68 -27.18 -26.10
C ASP A 206 21.92 -26.87 -25.24
N TRP A 207 22.31 -27.75 -24.31
CA TRP A 207 23.41 -27.54 -23.34
C TRP A 207 24.77 -27.11 -23.93
N GLN A 208 24.94 -27.17 -25.24
CA GLN A 208 26.18 -26.90 -25.97
C GLN A 208 26.36 -25.42 -26.39
N PHE A 209 25.60 -24.47 -25.85
CA PHE A 209 25.72 -23.01 -26.12
C PHE A 209 27.16 -22.48 -26.26
N HIS A 210 28.05 -22.83 -25.32
CA HIS A 210 29.46 -22.39 -25.36
C HIS A 210 30.24 -22.97 -26.56
N HIS A 211 29.88 -24.17 -27.02
CA HIS A 211 30.49 -24.80 -28.17
C HIS A 211 30.06 -24.08 -29.46
N TYR A 212 28.77 -23.79 -29.62
CA TYR A 212 28.24 -23.07 -30.77
C TYR A 212 28.80 -21.64 -30.85
N LEU A 213 28.83 -20.91 -29.73
CA LEU A 213 29.46 -19.58 -29.70
C LEU A 213 30.93 -19.66 -30.11
N ARG A 214 31.68 -20.64 -29.61
CA ARG A 214 33.10 -20.77 -29.95
C ARG A 214 33.34 -21.06 -31.44
N GLN A 215 32.50 -21.90 -32.05
CA GLN A 215 32.58 -22.15 -33.50
C GLN A 215 32.26 -20.90 -34.30
N GLU A 216 31.23 -20.17 -33.89
CA GLU A 216 30.80 -18.96 -34.56
C GLU A 216 31.84 -17.84 -34.46
N LEU A 217 32.46 -17.65 -33.29
CA LEU A 217 33.54 -16.68 -33.12
C LEU A 217 34.76 -16.99 -33.99
N ARG A 218 35.10 -18.27 -34.18
CA ARG A 218 36.15 -18.67 -35.15
C ARG A 218 35.75 -18.34 -36.58
N ARG A 219 34.48 -18.55 -36.93
CA ARG A 219 33.94 -18.29 -38.27
C ARG A 219 34.03 -16.80 -38.63
N VAL A 220 33.77 -15.92 -37.66
CA VAL A 220 33.85 -14.46 -37.86
C VAL A 220 35.27 -13.91 -37.68
N GLY A 221 36.27 -14.75 -37.41
CA GLY A 221 37.68 -14.34 -37.43
C GLY A 221 38.29 -14.00 -36.08
N VAL A 222 37.62 -14.28 -34.95
CA VAL A 222 38.23 -14.10 -33.62
C VAL A 222 39.36 -15.11 -33.42
N ALA A 223 40.54 -14.60 -33.02
CA ALA A 223 41.74 -15.41 -32.86
C ALA A 223 41.57 -16.49 -31.78
N ASP A 224 42.14 -17.68 -32.04
CA ASP A 224 42.07 -18.80 -31.11
C ASP A 224 42.74 -18.48 -29.75
N THR A 225 43.72 -17.57 -29.74
CA THR A 225 44.34 -17.05 -28.52
C THR A 225 43.33 -16.33 -27.64
N ASP A 226 42.51 -15.45 -28.22
CA ASP A 226 41.52 -14.66 -27.49
C ASP A 226 40.36 -15.52 -26.97
N LEU A 227 40.01 -16.57 -27.73
CA LEU A 227 39.02 -17.55 -27.30
C LEU A 227 39.50 -18.36 -26.09
N HIS A 228 40.78 -18.73 -26.05
CA HIS A 228 41.37 -19.45 -24.92
C HIS A 228 41.49 -18.58 -23.66
N SER A 229 41.82 -17.30 -23.80
CA SER A 229 41.95 -16.35 -22.69
C SER A 229 40.67 -15.60 -22.34
N SER A 230 39.53 -15.94 -22.96
CA SER A 230 38.25 -15.27 -22.77
C SER A 230 37.72 -15.36 -21.32
N LEU A 231 37.11 -14.28 -20.86
CA LEU A 231 36.30 -14.30 -19.63
C LEU A 231 34.91 -14.82 -19.94
N LYS A 232 34.35 -15.60 -19.02
CA LYS A 232 33.01 -16.16 -19.15
C LYS A 232 32.23 -15.81 -17.91
N GLY A 233 30.98 -15.40 -18.10
CA GLY A 233 30.12 -14.93 -17.03
C GLY A 233 28.66 -15.23 -17.26
N THR A 234 27.89 -14.82 -16.27
CA THR A 234 26.43 -14.83 -16.25
C THR A 234 25.95 -13.44 -15.91
N MET A 235 24.88 -13.02 -16.58
CA MET A 235 24.07 -11.85 -16.26
C MET A 235 22.73 -12.36 -15.76
N ASP A 236 22.35 -11.93 -14.57
CA ASP A 236 21.12 -12.32 -13.88
C ASP A 236 20.29 -11.05 -13.61
N TYR A 237 18.97 -11.16 -13.74
CA TYR A 237 18.06 -10.13 -13.27
C TYR A 237 17.45 -10.52 -11.92
N TRP A 238 17.56 -9.62 -10.93
CA TRP A 238 17.13 -9.83 -9.55
C TRP A 238 16.02 -8.84 -9.19
N PRO A 239 14.73 -9.20 -9.40
CA PRO A 239 13.60 -8.26 -9.31
C PRO A 239 13.34 -7.73 -7.88
N ASN A 240 13.91 -8.33 -6.84
CA ASN A 240 13.64 -8.00 -5.44
C ASN A 240 14.82 -7.31 -4.73
N VAL A 241 15.83 -6.88 -5.48
CA VAL A 241 17.04 -6.25 -4.94
C VAL A 241 17.05 -4.79 -5.37
N ILE A 242 17.41 -3.89 -4.46
CA ILE A 242 17.49 -2.45 -4.76
C ILE A 242 18.74 -2.20 -5.64
N ALA A 243 18.51 -1.54 -6.75
CA ALA A 243 19.51 -1.15 -7.72
C ALA A 243 20.33 0.07 -7.26
N PRO A 244 21.49 0.34 -7.87
CA PRO A 244 22.34 1.48 -7.51
C PRO A 244 21.71 2.86 -7.74
N ASP A 245 20.72 2.95 -8.62
CA ASP A 245 19.91 4.16 -8.86
C ASP A 245 18.76 4.33 -7.83
N GLY A 246 18.55 3.35 -6.95
CA GLY A 246 17.48 3.31 -5.96
C GLY A 246 16.19 2.63 -6.43
N SER A 247 16.12 2.18 -7.68
CA SER A 247 14.98 1.44 -8.22
C SER A 247 14.95 -0.01 -7.73
N LEU A 248 13.79 -0.68 -7.84
CA LEU A 248 13.64 -2.09 -7.48
C LEU A 248 13.92 -2.97 -8.71
N GLY A 249 14.75 -3.99 -8.53
CA GLY A 249 15.18 -4.90 -9.59
C GLY A 249 16.59 -4.55 -10.05
N VAL A 250 17.55 -5.49 -10.03
CA VAL A 250 18.93 -5.22 -10.48
C VAL A 250 19.49 -6.23 -11.48
N TYR A 251 20.16 -5.73 -12.52
CA TYR A 251 20.96 -6.55 -13.42
C TYR A 251 22.35 -6.75 -12.81
N ALA A 252 22.65 -7.98 -12.43
CA ALA A 252 23.90 -8.32 -11.78
C ALA A 252 24.67 -9.35 -12.61
N TYR A 253 25.94 -9.06 -12.89
CA TYR A 253 26.82 -10.02 -13.57
C TYR A 253 27.95 -10.52 -12.70
N ASP A 254 28.37 -11.77 -12.92
CA ASP A 254 29.57 -12.34 -12.33
C ASP A 254 30.49 -12.98 -13.39
N PHE A 255 31.73 -13.23 -13.00
CA PHE A 255 32.66 -14.03 -13.78
C PHE A 255 32.84 -15.41 -13.13
N ARG A 256 32.57 -16.47 -13.90
CA ARG A 256 32.39 -17.83 -13.40
C ARG A 256 33.58 -18.37 -12.61
N TYR A 257 34.81 -17.93 -12.90
CA TYR A 257 36.05 -18.41 -12.24
C TYR A 257 37.09 -17.32 -11.95
N SER A 258 36.85 -16.09 -12.37
CA SER A 258 37.86 -15.03 -12.40
C SER A 258 37.42 -13.84 -11.54
N TYR A 259 38.38 -13.08 -11.04
CA TYR A 259 38.13 -11.82 -10.35
C TYR A 259 39.20 -10.83 -10.82
N PRO A 260 38.93 -10.06 -11.89
CA PRO A 260 39.91 -9.11 -12.43
C PRO A 260 40.25 -8.02 -11.38
N PRO A 261 41.42 -7.36 -11.47
CA PRO A 261 41.73 -6.23 -10.59
C PRO A 261 40.78 -5.04 -10.84
N PRO A 262 40.55 -4.14 -9.86
CA PRO A 262 39.51 -3.10 -9.95
C PRO A 262 39.57 -2.22 -11.22
N PRO A 263 40.74 -1.75 -11.69
CA PRO A 263 40.81 -0.96 -12.93
C PRO A 263 40.37 -1.74 -14.18
N TYR A 264 40.62 -3.05 -14.23
CA TYR A 264 40.14 -3.91 -15.32
C TYR A 264 38.65 -4.19 -15.17
N ILE A 265 38.15 -4.46 -13.94
CA ILE A 265 36.70 -4.60 -13.71
C ILE A 265 35.97 -3.34 -14.12
N ALA A 266 36.49 -2.16 -13.82
CA ALA A 266 35.86 -0.89 -14.20
C ALA A 266 35.72 -0.72 -15.70
N HIS A 267 36.77 -1.08 -16.46
CA HIS A 267 36.69 -1.08 -17.92
C HIS A 267 35.62 -2.06 -18.43
N LEU A 268 35.59 -3.28 -17.87
CA LEU A 268 34.58 -4.28 -18.24
C LEU A 268 33.18 -3.88 -17.79
N HIS A 269 33.02 -3.21 -16.65
CA HIS A 269 31.73 -2.70 -16.17
C HIS A 269 31.18 -1.63 -17.12
N GLN A 270 32.05 -0.76 -17.61
CA GLN A 270 31.69 0.22 -18.65
C GLN A 270 31.26 -0.49 -19.94
N LEU A 271 32.04 -1.47 -20.43
CA LEU A 271 31.67 -2.26 -21.62
C LEU A 271 30.30 -2.92 -21.44
N MET A 272 30.04 -3.52 -20.28
CA MET A 272 28.75 -4.15 -19.99
C MET A 272 27.59 -3.13 -20.00
N ALA A 273 27.79 -1.94 -19.42
CA ALA A 273 26.77 -0.87 -19.42
C ALA A 273 26.51 -0.31 -20.83
N SER A 274 27.54 -0.23 -21.67
CA SER A 274 27.43 0.17 -23.08
C SER A 274 26.79 -0.93 -23.95
N ALA A 275 26.97 -2.20 -23.59
CA ALA A 275 26.32 -3.33 -24.26
C ALA A 275 24.88 -3.60 -23.78
N LEU A 276 24.43 -2.90 -22.73
CA LEU A 276 23.12 -3.01 -22.09
C LEU A 276 22.49 -1.63 -21.87
N PRO A 277 22.22 -0.86 -22.94
CA PRO A 277 21.86 0.55 -22.81
C PRO A 277 20.55 0.81 -22.07
N PHE A 278 19.68 -0.18 -21.94
CA PHE A 278 18.41 -0.08 -21.20
C PHE A 278 18.57 -0.11 -19.67
N THR A 279 19.78 -0.35 -19.15
CA THR A 279 19.98 -0.51 -17.70
C THR A 279 20.00 0.81 -16.92
N ASP A 280 20.33 1.96 -17.51
CA ASP A 280 20.24 3.29 -16.85
C ASP A 280 20.73 3.34 -15.38
N ASN A 281 22.00 2.99 -15.12
CA ASN A 281 22.64 2.86 -13.79
C ASN A 281 22.09 1.70 -12.91
N ASN A 282 21.28 0.82 -13.49
CA ASN A 282 20.79 -0.42 -12.88
C ASN A 282 21.68 -1.64 -13.19
N LEU A 283 23.00 -1.46 -13.14
CA LEU A 283 23.98 -2.52 -13.37
C LEU A 283 24.88 -2.70 -12.15
N ALA A 284 25.06 -3.95 -11.73
CA ALA A 284 25.92 -4.32 -10.61
C ALA A 284 26.89 -5.46 -10.96
N PHE A 285 28.07 -5.43 -10.34
CA PHE A 285 29.02 -6.54 -10.37
C PHE A 285 28.78 -7.44 -9.15
N HIS A 286 28.31 -8.66 -9.37
CA HIS A 286 28.05 -9.64 -8.31
C HIS A 286 29.34 -10.33 -7.86
N ILE A 287 29.67 -10.19 -6.58
CA ILE A 287 30.73 -10.93 -5.91
C ILE A 287 30.21 -12.34 -5.53
N ALA A 288 30.01 -13.18 -6.54
CA ALA A 288 29.32 -14.47 -6.41
C ALA A 288 30.01 -15.51 -5.53
N ARG A 289 31.33 -15.37 -5.28
CA ARG A 289 32.11 -16.36 -4.50
C ARG A 289 32.65 -15.75 -3.21
N PRO A 290 32.38 -16.35 -2.03
CA PRO A 290 32.85 -15.85 -0.74
C PRO A 290 34.37 -15.58 -0.65
N LYS A 291 35.19 -16.35 -1.38
CA LYS A 291 36.65 -16.14 -1.41
C LYS A 291 37.08 -14.78 -1.99
N PHE A 292 36.24 -14.10 -2.76
CA PHE A 292 36.53 -12.79 -3.35
C PHE A 292 36.03 -11.62 -2.51
N GLU A 293 35.11 -11.87 -1.57
CA GLU A 293 34.50 -10.85 -0.72
C GLU A 293 35.53 -10.07 0.14
N PRO A 294 36.53 -10.70 0.81
CA PRO A 294 37.54 -9.94 1.54
C PRO A 294 38.34 -8.98 0.65
N HIS A 295 38.61 -9.38 -0.60
CA HIS A 295 39.32 -8.54 -1.54
C HIS A 295 38.46 -7.36 -2.02
N TYR A 296 37.18 -7.60 -2.30
CA TYR A 296 36.22 -6.54 -2.60
C TYR A 296 36.12 -5.54 -1.44
N LYS A 297 35.87 -6.02 -0.21
CA LYS A 297 35.77 -5.19 0.99
C LYS A 297 37.02 -4.33 1.20
N ALA A 298 38.21 -4.91 1.04
CA ALA A 298 39.49 -4.19 1.16
C ALA A 298 39.70 -3.12 0.07
N ASN A 299 38.99 -3.19 -1.06
CA ASN A 299 39.12 -2.25 -2.18
C ASN A 299 37.82 -1.48 -2.48
N LYS A 300 36.79 -1.55 -1.63
CA LYS A 300 35.45 -0.95 -1.87
C LYS A 300 35.52 0.50 -2.33
N ALA A 301 36.30 1.34 -1.64
CA ALA A 301 36.48 2.74 -2.01
C ALA A 301 37.07 2.93 -3.43
N LYS A 302 37.91 1.99 -3.90
CA LYS A 302 38.43 2.02 -5.28
C LYS A 302 37.36 1.59 -6.29
N PHE A 303 36.54 0.59 -5.97
CA PHE A 303 35.40 0.20 -6.81
C PHE A 303 34.43 1.39 -6.96
N ASP A 304 34.08 2.04 -5.86
CA ASP A 304 33.19 3.22 -5.85
C ASP A 304 33.76 4.39 -6.66
N ALA A 305 35.06 4.69 -6.47
CA ALA A 305 35.74 5.73 -7.23
C ALA A 305 35.82 5.42 -8.73
N LEU A 306 35.79 4.13 -9.09
CA LEU A 306 35.77 3.64 -10.46
C LEU A 306 34.36 3.38 -11.00
N ARG A 307 33.31 3.80 -10.27
CA ARG A 307 31.89 3.64 -10.63
C ARG A 307 31.43 2.20 -10.84
N VAL A 308 32.07 1.25 -10.14
CA VAL A 308 31.66 -0.16 -10.17
C VAL A 308 30.84 -0.46 -8.93
N ASN A 309 29.54 -0.62 -9.12
CA ASN A 309 28.63 -1.00 -8.04
C ASN A 309 28.79 -2.49 -7.75
N GLY A 310 29.45 -2.83 -6.65
CA GLY A 310 29.62 -4.22 -6.25
C GLY A 310 28.48 -4.70 -5.35
N LEU A 311 27.96 -5.88 -5.65
CA LEU A 311 26.85 -6.51 -4.96
C LEU A 311 27.32 -7.84 -4.37
N LEU A 312 27.28 -8.00 -3.05
CA LEU A 312 27.62 -9.25 -2.38
C LEU A 312 26.49 -10.27 -2.56
N THR A 313 26.81 -11.57 -2.46
CA THR A 313 25.75 -12.59 -2.40
C THR A 313 24.77 -12.35 -1.25
N ALA A 314 25.21 -11.74 -0.14
CA ALA A 314 24.36 -11.31 0.97
C ALA A 314 23.55 -10.02 0.70
N ASP A 315 23.83 -9.30 -0.40
CA ASP A 315 23.04 -8.15 -0.86
C ASP A 315 21.99 -8.61 -1.91
N ILE A 316 22.33 -9.63 -2.69
CA ILE A 316 21.43 -10.32 -3.65
C ILE A 316 20.45 -11.26 -2.96
N LEU A 317 20.92 -11.86 -1.88
CA LEU A 317 20.11 -12.53 -0.88
C LEU A 317 20.15 -11.60 0.33
N PRO A 318 19.50 -10.40 0.30
CA PRO A 318 19.66 -9.41 1.36
C PRO A 318 19.45 -10.13 2.69
N ASP A 319 20.39 -10.15 3.63
CA ASP A 319 20.09 -10.38 5.05
C ASP A 319 19.45 -9.10 5.61
N VAL A 320 18.35 -8.66 4.99
CA VAL A 320 17.44 -7.72 5.63
C VAL A 320 16.70 -8.55 6.65
N ASP A 321 17.11 -8.46 7.92
CA ASP A 321 16.42 -9.12 9.02
C ASP A 321 15.14 -8.38 9.41
N TYR A 322 15.03 -7.11 9.01
CA TYR A 322 13.95 -6.21 9.40
C TYR A 322 13.62 -5.19 8.29
N VAL A 323 12.36 -5.10 7.88
CA VAL A 323 11.79 -3.93 7.18
C VAL A 323 10.59 -3.40 7.97
N PRO A 324 10.60 -2.12 8.38
CA PRO A 324 9.41 -1.47 8.93
C PRO A 324 8.43 -1.17 7.80
N LEU A 325 7.31 -1.89 7.74
CA LEU A 325 6.32 -1.72 6.67
C LEU A 325 5.18 -0.80 7.11
N ASN A 326 4.64 -1.00 8.32
CA ASN A 326 3.73 -0.06 8.98
C ASN A 326 4.16 0.16 10.43
N GLN A 327 4.50 1.40 10.75
CA GLN A 327 4.95 1.79 12.09
C GLN A 327 3.74 2.02 13.00
N ALA A 328 3.54 1.10 13.93
CA ALA A 328 2.43 1.12 14.88
C ALA A 328 2.76 0.22 16.08
N GLU A 329 1.82 0.12 17.01
CA GLU A 329 1.90 -0.78 18.15
C GLU A 329 0.65 -1.66 18.21
N GLY A 330 0.80 -2.89 18.68
CA GLY A 330 -0.27 -3.86 18.76
C GLY A 330 -0.06 -4.86 19.88
N TYR A 331 -1.17 -5.33 20.45
CA TYR A 331 -1.19 -6.35 21.49
C TYR A 331 -2.09 -7.51 21.04
N GLY A 332 -1.55 -8.72 21.05
CA GLY A 332 -2.30 -9.89 20.57
C GLY A 332 -1.60 -11.23 20.84
N LEU A 333 -2.27 -12.32 20.51
CA LEU A 333 -1.74 -13.68 20.57
C LEU A 333 -0.82 -13.92 19.37
N LEU A 334 0.47 -14.20 19.60
CA LEU A 334 1.41 -14.50 18.52
C LEU A 334 1.13 -15.90 17.96
N ARG A 335 0.90 -16.00 16.65
CA ARG A 335 0.54 -17.28 15.99
C ARG A 335 1.36 -17.49 14.73
N LEU A 336 1.97 -18.66 14.59
CA LEU A 336 2.57 -19.08 13.33
C LEU A 336 1.47 -19.63 12.41
N MET A 337 1.39 -19.13 11.19
CA MET A 337 0.37 -19.52 10.22
C MET A 337 0.86 -20.62 9.30
N GLY A 338 0.18 -21.76 9.30
CA GLY A 338 0.37 -22.83 8.32
C GLY A 338 -0.44 -22.64 7.03
N PRO A 339 -0.11 -23.36 5.94
CA PRO A 339 -0.82 -23.28 4.66
C PRO A 339 -2.29 -23.75 4.71
N ASP A 340 -2.66 -24.58 5.70
CA ASP A 340 -4.01 -25.12 5.89
C ASP A 340 -4.74 -24.49 7.10
N ASP A 341 -4.14 -23.47 7.73
CA ASP A 341 -4.73 -22.83 8.90
C ASP A 341 -5.93 -21.95 8.53
N ASP A 342 -6.93 -21.93 9.42
CA ASP A 342 -7.97 -20.90 9.39
C ASP A 342 -7.37 -19.49 9.52
N ASP A 343 -7.98 -18.51 8.84
CA ASP A 343 -7.61 -17.08 8.90
C ASP A 343 -7.31 -16.60 10.34
N PRO A 344 -6.29 -15.74 10.53
CA PRO A 344 -5.98 -15.22 11.85
C PRO A 344 -7.09 -14.31 12.36
N ARG A 345 -7.21 -14.27 13.69
CA ARG A 345 -8.24 -13.52 14.42
C ARG A 345 -7.79 -12.08 14.68
N MET A 346 -8.76 -11.20 14.98
CA MET A 346 -8.51 -9.78 15.24
C MET A 346 -7.56 -9.49 16.41
N ASN A 347 -7.48 -10.39 17.38
CA ASN A 347 -6.60 -10.31 18.53
C ASN A 347 -5.31 -11.13 18.35
N GLU A 348 -5.01 -11.60 17.14
CA GLU A 348 -3.80 -12.35 16.83
C GLU A 348 -2.78 -11.49 16.10
N ILE A 349 -1.51 -11.84 16.26
CA ILE A 349 -0.39 -11.32 15.46
C ILE A 349 0.15 -12.53 14.67
N PRO A 350 -0.31 -12.76 13.43
CA PRO A 350 0.19 -13.83 12.59
C PRO A 350 1.66 -13.61 12.17
N ILE A 351 2.42 -14.70 12.17
CA ILE A 351 3.69 -14.85 11.47
C ILE A 351 3.44 -15.68 10.21
N TYR A 352 3.74 -15.11 9.05
CA TYR A 352 3.55 -15.76 7.77
C TYR A 352 4.89 -16.18 7.14
N GLU A 353 5.02 -17.46 6.78
CA GLU A 353 6.17 -17.99 6.02
C GLU A 353 6.04 -17.81 4.50
N SER A 354 4.87 -17.40 4.03
CA SER A 354 4.55 -17.02 2.66
C SER A 354 3.62 -15.82 2.66
N LEU A 355 3.66 -14.97 1.64
CA LEU A 355 2.77 -13.81 1.57
C LEU A 355 1.30 -14.26 1.57
N PRO A 356 0.48 -13.80 2.53
CA PRO A 356 -0.93 -14.14 2.53
C PRO A 356 -1.66 -13.37 1.43
N ASN A 357 -2.68 -14.02 0.85
CA ASN A 357 -3.56 -13.45 -0.17
C ASN A 357 -4.37 -12.24 0.32
N ASP A 358 -4.61 -12.17 1.63
CA ASP A 358 -5.27 -11.05 2.29
C ASP A 358 -4.77 -10.91 3.74
N LEU A 359 -4.83 -9.69 4.29
CA LEU A 359 -4.69 -9.47 5.72
C LEU A 359 -6.08 -9.21 6.32
N PRO A 360 -6.69 -10.19 7.03
CA PRO A 360 -7.87 -9.90 7.84
C PRO A 360 -7.50 -8.92 8.96
N ARG A 361 -8.49 -8.34 9.64
CA ARG A 361 -8.18 -7.54 10.83
C ARG A 361 -7.43 -8.42 11.82
N VAL A 362 -6.27 -7.94 12.26
CA VAL A 362 -5.33 -8.59 13.18
C VAL A 362 -4.76 -7.51 14.10
N ALA A 363 -4.11 -7.90 15.20
CA ALA A 363 -3.46 -6.97 16.12
C ALA A 363 -2.05 -6.54 15.64
N GLY A 364 -1.57 -7.12 14.55
CA GLY A 364 -0.27 -6.85 13.93
C GLY A 364 0.07 -7.96 12.94
N SER A 365 1.11 -7.80 12.13
CA SER A 365 1.51 -8.80 11.14
C SER A 365 3.03 -8.89 11.04
N ILE A 366 3.53 -10.12 10.95
CA ILE A 366 4.94 -10.42 10.75
C ILE A 366 5.05 -11.33 9.52
N THR A 367 5.96 -11.01 8.60
CA THR A 367 6.26 -11.89 7.46
C THR A 367 7.73 -12.30 7.44
N THR A 368 8.01 -13.55 7.09
CA THR A 368 9.39 -14.05 6.94
C THR A 368 9.86 -14.05 5.49
N VAL A 369 9.03 -13.51 4.58
CA VAL A 369 9.35 -13.27 3.17
C VAL A 369 9.21 -11.77 2.88
N PRO A 370 10.13 -11.17 2.08
CA PRO A 370 10.10 -9.73 1.83
C PRO A 370 8.75 -9.26 1.29
N GLN A 371 8.23 -8.21 1.93
CA GLN A 371 7.07 -7.47 1.48
C GLN A 371 7.53 -6.12 0.95
N THR A 372 6.87 -5.62 -0.09
CA THR A 372 6.99 -4.21 -0.43
C THR A 372 6.17 -3.38 0.58
N PRO A 373 6.60 -2.17 0.94
CA PRO A 373 5.80 -1.22 1.73
C PRO A 373 4.43 -0.90 1.11
N LEU A 374 4.18 -1.31 -0.13
CA LEU A 374 2.97 -1.03 -0.89
C LEU A 374 2.14 -2.30 -1.17
N SER A 375 2.50 -3.44 -0.57
CA SER A 375 1.72 -4.68 -0.67
C SER A 375 0.32 -4.47 -0.04
N HIS A 376 -0.69 -5.15 -0.56
CA HIS A 376 -2.06 -5.08 -0.02
C HIS A 376 -2.12 -5.42 1.47
N VAL A 377 -1.28 -6.37 1.92
CA VAL A 377 -1.08 -6.68 3.34
C VAL A 377 -0.62 -5.45 4.12
N ASN A 378 0.35 -4.69 3.59
CA ASN A 378 0.82 -3.48 4.26
C ASN A 378 -0.17 -2.32 4.18
N LEU A 379 -0.83 -2.10 3.04
CA LEU A 379 -1.88 -1.08 2.91
C LEU A 379 -3.03 -1.36 3.88
N ARG A 380 -3.41 -2.62 4.07
CA ARG A 380 -4.39 -3.01 5.09
C ARG A 380 -3.87 -2.84 6.51
N ALA A 381 -2.60 -3.12 6.76
CA ALA A 381 -2.01 -2.84 8.07
C ALA A 381 -2.03 -1.34 8.39
N ILE A 382 -1.73 -0.49 7.40
CA ILE A 382 -1.84 0.98 7.46
C ILE A 382 -3.29 1.39 7.74
N GLN A 383 -4.25 0.88 6.96
CA GLN A 383 -5.70 1.15 7.14
C GLN A 383 -6.20 0.75 8.53
N ASN A 384 -5.76 -0.40 9.04
CA ASN A 384 -6.16 -0.91 10.35
C ASN A 384 -5.39 -0.25 11.51
N GLY A 385 -4.31 0.49 11.22
CA GLY A 385 -3.46 1.12 12.23
C GLY A 385 -2.64 0.12 13.06
N VAL A 386 -2.25 -1.01 12.48
CA VAL A 386 -1.59 -2.12 13.20
C VAL A 386 -0.16 -2.36 12.72
N PRO A 387 0.77 -2.77 13.60
CA PRO A 387 2.18 -2.94 13.23
C PRO A 387 2.34 -3.99 12.15
N ASN A 388 3.13 -3.68 11.12
CA ASN A 388 3.51 -4.66 10.10
C ASN A 388 5.01 -4.57 9.80
N ALA A 389 5.69 -5.71 9.82
CA ALA A 389 7.10 -5.78 9.47
C ALA A 389 7.45 -7.10 8.79
N PHE A 390 8.46 -7.03 7.93
CA PHE A 390 9.16 -8.21 7.45
C PHE A 390 10.30 -8.53 8.42
N LEU A 391 10.27 -9.73 9.02
CA LEU A 391 11.25 -10.28 9.95
C LEU A 391 11.78 -11.63 9.43
N ARG A 392 12.98 -11.66 8.85
CA ARG A 392 13.54 -12.85 8.17
C ARG A 392 13.69 -14.06 9.09
N ASP A 393 14.36 -13.84 10.21
CA ASP A 393 14.85 -14.91 11.09
C ASP A 393 14.04 -15.04 12.39
N VAL A 394 12.84 -14.44 12.45
CA VAL A 394 11.97 -14.49 13.64
C VAL A 394 11.69 -15.93 14.11
N LEU A 395 11.60 -16.89 13.18
CA LEU A 395 11.38 -18.30 13.47
C LEU A 395 12.67 -19.09 13.81
N LYS A 396 13.85 -18.48 13.65
CA LYS A 396 15.14 -19.09 14.01
C LYS A 396 15.66 -18.64 15.37
N ILE A 397 15.09 -17.57 15.93
CA ILE A 397 15.50 -16.98 17.20
C ILE A 397 14.63 -17.53 18.33
N LYS A 398 15.26 -18.27 19.26
CA LYS A 398 14.55 -18.96 20.35
C LYS A 398 13.65 -18.02 21.17
N GLU A 399 14.15 -16.82 21.47
CA GLU A 399 13.43 -15.79 22.24
C GLU A 399 12.04 -15.47 21.65
N TYR A 400 11.93 -15.39 20.32
CA TYR A 400 10.65 -15.10 19.64
C TYR A 400 9.81 -16.35 19.43
N THR A 401 10.42 -17.49 19.09
CA THR A 401 9.68 -18.76 18.96
C THR A 401 9.03 -19.21 20.29
N ASP A 402 9.66 -18.92 21.44
CA ASP A 402 9.09 -19.18 22.77
C ASP A 402 7.85 -18.32 23.09
N LEU A 403 7.59 -17.27 22.30
CA LEU A 403 6.40 -16.41 22.41
C LEU A 403 5.22 -16.92 21.57
N ILE A 404 5.42 -17.85 20.64
CA ILE A 404 4.34 -18.41 19.82
C ILE A 404 3.34 -19.11 20.75
N GLY A 405 2.06 -18.79 20.57
CA GLY A 405 0.97 -19.24 21.44
C GLY A 405 0.79 -18.42 22.73
N LYS A 406 1.51 -17.30 22.90
CA LYS A 406 1.37 -16.39 24.05
C LYS A 406 0.92 -15.00 23.59
N HIS A 407 0.34 -14.25 24.52
CA HIS A 407 0.06 -12.83 24.31
C HIS A 407 1.37 -12.04 24.27
N VAL A 408 1.49 -11.15 23.29
CA VAL A 408 2.67 -10.33 23.04
C VAL A 408 2.29 -8.88 22.81
N TYR A 409 3.26 -8.01 23.08
CA TYR A 409 3.32 -6.65 22.57
C TYR A 409 4.26 -6.65 21.36
N PHE A 410 3.78 -6.10 20.26
CA PHE A 410 4.55 -5.91 19.03
C PHE A 410 4.54 -4.43 18.64
N SER A 411 5.73 -3.86 18.46
CA SER A 411 5.91 -2.47 18.03
C SER A 411 6.93 -2.42 16.89
N VAL A 412 6.62 -1.62 15.87
CA VAL A 412 7.41 -1.45 14.66
C VAL A 412 7.77 0.03 14.55
N THR A 413 9.06 0.33 14.46
CA THR A 413 9.62 1.69 14.34
C THR A 413 10.59 1.77 13.17
N ALA A 414 10.95 2.97 12.71
CA ALA A 414 11.93 3.11 11.64
C ALA A 414 13.29 2.45 11.98
N GLU A 415 13.68 2.48 13.25
CA GLU A 415 14.99 2.00 13.74
C GLU A 415 14.99 0.52 14.17
N GLY A 416 13.84 -0.13 14.32
CA GLY A 416 13.73 -1.52 14.78
C GLY A 416 12.35 -1.91 15.26
N PHE A 417 12.23 -3.10 15.87
CA PHE A 417 10.97 -3.59 16.43
C PHE A 417 11.15 -4.04 17.88
N THR A 418 10.05 -4.09 18.62
CA THR A 418 9.97 -4.75 19.94
C THR A 418 8.94 -5.87 19.85
N LEU A 419 9.34 -7.08 20.21
CA LEU A 419 8.44 -8.22 20.38
C LEU A 419 8.72 -8.87 21.74
N ARG A 420 7.76 -8.77 22.66
CA ARG A 420 7.90 -9.29 24.04
C ARG A 420 6.59 -9.89 24.51
N ALA A 421 6.64 -10.73 25.55
CA ALA A 421 5.43 -11.17 26.24
C ALA A 421 4.63 -9.97 26.80
N ALA A 422 3.30 -10.09 26.71
CA ALA A 422 2.34 -9.17 27.32
C ALA A 422 1.44 -9.93 28.30
N THR A 423 1.05 -9.23 29.36
CA THR A 423 0.04 -9.72 30.31
C THR A 423 -1.36 -9.61 29.69
N LYS A 424 -2.29 -10.43 30.16
CA LYS A 424 -3.69 -10.33 29.74
C LYS A 424 -4.28 -8.94 30.03
N ALA A 425 -3.89 -8.30 31.13
CA ALA A 425 -4.32 -6.95 31.47
C ALA A 425 -3.86 -5.91 30.44
N GLU A 426 -2.60 -5.98 29.95
CA GLU A 426 -2.11 -5.08 28.88
C GLU A 426 -2.89 -5.26 27.58
N VAL A 427 -3.20 -6.51 27.20
CA VAL A 427 -3.99 -6.82 25.99
C VAL A 427 -5.41 -6.27 26.13
N ASP A 428 -6.06 -6.59 27.24
CA ASP A 428 -7.44 -6.16 27.51
C ASP A 428 -7.53 -4.62 27.56
N GLU A 429 -6.59 -3.94 28.23
CA GLU A 429 -6.53 -2.47 28.28
C GLU A 429 -6.29 -1.84 26.90
N HIS A 430 -5.38 -2.40 26.09
CA HIS A 430 -5.14 -1.90 24.74
C HIS A 430 -6.38 -2.05 23.84
N HIS A 431 -7.04 -3.22 23.89
CA HIS A 431 -8.25 -3.46 23.10
C HIS A 431 -9.41 -2.58 23.56
N GLU A 432 -9.59 -2.39 24.86
CA GLU A 432 -10.62 -1.47 25.39
C GLU A 432 -10.38 -0.02 24.97
N ASN A 433 -9.12 0.43 24.90
CA ASN A 433 -8.79 1.78 24.45
C ASN A 433 -8.99 2.02 22.95
N LEU A 434 -8.99 0.95 22.13
CA LEU A 434 -9.19 1.06 20.69
C LEU A 434 -10.66 0.92 20.27
N ARG A 435 -11.49 0.31 21.12
CA ARG A 435 -12.92 0.13 20.86
C ARG A 435 -13.69 1.39 21.30
N PRO A 436 -14.82 1.72 20.65
CA PRO A 436 -15.74 2.72 21.17
C PRO A 436 -16.11 2.41 22.63
N ALA A 437 -16.20 3.44 23.48
CA ALA A 437 -16.53 3.26 24.89
C ALA A 437 -18.02 2.95 25.15
N VAL A 438 -18.88 3.16 24.14
CA VAL A 438 -20.33 3.05 24.23
C VAL A 438 -20.82 2.13 23.13
N ASP A 439 -21.80 1.29 23.46
CA ASP A 439 -22.48 0.45 22.48
C ASP A 439 -23.20 1.33 21.44
N GLN A 440 -23.10 0.92 20.18
CA GLN A 440 -23.67 1.62 19.05
C GLN A 440 -24.95 0.91 18.60
N THR A 441 -26.08 1.61 18.69
CA THR A 441 -27.34 1.17 18.07
C THR A 441 -27.50 1.88 16.74
N LEU A 442 -27.61 1.10 15.67
CA LEU A 442 -27.75 1.63 14.32
C LEU A 442 -29.19 1.96 14.00
N VAL A 443 -29.39 2.98 13.17
CA VAL A 443 -30.70 3.30 12.62
C VAL A 443 -31.03 2.29 11.51
N ARG A 444 -32.26 1.79 11.53
CA ARG A 444 -32.82 0.92 10.50
C ARG A 444 -34.25 1.35 10.23
N ASP A 445 -34.45 2.14 9.18
CA ASP A 445 -35.78 2.48 8.72
C ASP A 445 -36.40 1.30 7.97
N LEU A 446 -37.57 0.89 8.44
CA LEU A 446 -38.38 -0.19 7.87
C LEU A 446 -39.66 0.36 7.21
N SER A 447 -39.84 1.68 7.18
CA SER A 447 -40.98 2.33 6.54
C SER A 447 -40.93 2.26 5.02
N VAL A 448 -39.72 2.10 4.46
CA VAL A 448 -39.49 1.92 3.03
C VAL A 448 -39.68 0.44 2.66
N THR A 449 -40.80 0.14 2.00
CA THR A 449 -41.23 -1.25 1.73
C THR A 449 -41.04 -1.71 0.28
N GLY A 450 -40.52 -0.88 -0.61
CA GLY A 450 -40.38 -1.18 -2.04
C GLY A 450 -38.94 -1.15 -2.52
N ILE A 451 -38.63 -1.95 -3.55
CA ILE A 451 -37.37 -1.84 -4.28
C ILE A 451 -37.38 -0.51 -5.04
N ALA A 452 -36.27 0.23 -5.01
CA ALA A 452 -36.15 1.53 -5.67
C ALA A 452 -35.01 1.53 -6.68
N ALA A 453 -35.18 2.22 -7.81
CA ALA A 453 -34.09 2.48 -8.74
C ALA A 453 -33.06 3.40 -8.09
N LEU A 454 -31.77 3.23 -8.39
CA LEU A 454 -30.69 4.06 -7.82
C LEU A 454 -30.87 5.56 -8.11
N ALA A 455 -31.50 5.90 -9.23
CA ALA A 455 -31.80 7.28 -9.58
C ALA A 455 -32.75 7.97 -8.58
N ASP A 456 -33.61 7.19 -7.91
CA ASP A 456 -34.63 7.66 -6.97
C ASP A 456 -34.18 7.57 -5.50
N VAL A 457 -33.04 6.93 -5.23
CA VAL A 457 -32.45 6.80 -3.89
C VAL A 457 -31.52 7.98 -3.62
N SER A 458 -31.50 8.53 -2.40
CA SER A 458 -30.59 9.58 -1.96
C SER A 458 -29.55 9.10 -0.96
N PHE A 459 -28.49 9.88 -0.77
CA PHE A 459 -27.51 9.64 0.29
C PHE A 459 -28.15 9.47 1.67
N ALA A 460 -29.24 10.19 1.94
CA ALA A 460 -29.93 10.18 3.23
C ALA A 460 -30.67 8.86 3.50
N ASP A 461 -31.02 8.10 2.45
CA ASP A 461 -31.76 6.85 2.56
C ASP A 461 -30.85 5.64 2.90
N TRP A 462 -29.61 5.89 3.31
CA TRP A 462 -28.66 4.87 3.74
C TRP A 462 -29.19 4.04 4.93
N ASP A 463 -30.06 4.63 5.75
CA ASP A 463 -30.70 3.98 6.89
C ASP A 463 -31.89 3.09 6.50
N ALA A 464 -32.29 3.07 5.22
CA ALA A 464 -33.27 2.15 4.64
C ALA A 464 -32.65 1.15 3.65
N PHE A 465 -31.62 1.54 2.89
CA PHE A 465 -31.01 0.74 1.82
C PHE A 465 -29.54 0.34 2.07
N GLY A 466 -28.91 0.90 3.09
CA GLY A 466 -27.50 0.73 3.39
C GLY A 466 -26.59 1.69 2.61
N VAL A 467 -25.36 1.85 3.13
CA VAL A 467 -24.44 2.91 2.67
C VAL A 467 -23.91 2.66 1.27
N LYS A 468 -23.67 1.40 0.86
CA LYS A 468 -23.19 1.09 -0.49
C LYS A 468 -24.21 1.45 -1.56
N ALA A 469 -25.49 1.13 -1.34
CA ALA A 469 -26.57 1.51 -2.24
C ALA A 469 -26.73 3.04 -2.30
N ALA A 470 -26.69 3.73 -1.16
CA ALA A 470 -26.76 5.18 -1.09
C ALA A 470 -25.57 5.88 -1.81
N ASN A 471 -24.34 5.38 -1.62
CA ASN A 471 -23.15 5.88 -2.33
C ASN A 471 -23.28 5.69 -3.84
N MET A 472 -23.72 4.52 -4.30
CA MET A 472 -23.93 4.25 -5.73
C MET A 472 -25.06 5.09 -6.32
N ALA A 473 -26.11 5.34 -5.55
CA ALA A 473 -27.20 6.23 -5.94
C ALA A 473 -26.69 7.67 -6.15
N GLU A 474 -25.83 8.18 -5.26
CA GLU A 474 -25.22 9.50 -5.43
C GLU A 474 -24.26 9.56 -6.63
N LEU A 475 -23.48 8.51 -6.87
CA LEU A 475 -22.66 8.42 -8.08
C LEU A 475 -23.51 8.50 -9.35
N SER A 476 -24.67 7.85 -9.38
CA SER A 476 -25.55 7.83 -10.55
C SER A 476 -26.12 9.21 -10.93
N LYS A 477 -26.10 10.17 -10.00
CA LYS A 477 -26.57 11.55 -10.18
C LYS A 477 -25.49 12.50 -10.66
N LEU A 478 -24.21 12.07 -10.63
CA LEU A 478 -23.10 12.88 -11.11
C LEU A 478 -23.14 12.95 -12.64
N SER A 479 -22.71 14.08 -13.20
CA SER A 479 -22.56 14.28 -14.65
C SER A 479 -21.33 13.56 -15.20
N LEU A 480 -21.27 12.24 -15.00
CA LEU A 480 -20.24 11.35 -15.53
C LEU A 480 -20.63 10.87 -16.94
N PRO A 481 -19.66 10.44 -17.77
CA PRO A 481 -19.97 9.85 -19.08
C PRO A 481 -20.96 8.69 -18.98
N ALA A 482 -21.83 8.54 -19.98
CA ALA A 482 -22.80 7.46 -20.02
C ALA A 482 -22.12 6.09 -19.88
N GLY A 483 -22.68 5.23 -19.03
CA GLY A 483 -22.12 3.91 -18.71
C GLY A 483 -21.03 3.91 -17.63
N THR A 484 -20.64 5.07 -17.07
CA THR A 484 -19.67 5.13 -15.97
C THR A 484 -20.23 4.54 -14.68
N VAL A 485 -21.52 4.74 -14.41
CA VAL A 485 -22.20 4.16 -13.25
C VAL A 485 -23.27 3.23 -13.79
N PRO A 486 -23.34 1.96 -13.35
CA PRO A 486 -24.35 1.04 -13.83
C PRO A 486 -25.74 1.46 -13.36
N VAL A 487 -26.74 1.23 -14.21
CA VAL A 487 -28.16 1.31 -13.79
C VAL A 487 -28.41 0.19 -12.80
N GLY A 488 -29.01 0.51 -11.66
CA GLY A 488 -29.18 -0.42 -10.56
C GLY A 488 -30.43 -0.15 -9.73
N TYR A 489 -30.73 -1.07 -8.83
CA TYR A 489 -31.79 -0.96 -7.83
C TYR A 489 -31.24 -1.24 -6.44
N ALA A 490 -31.95 -0.73 -5.44
CA ALA A 490 -31.70 -0.96 -4.04
C ALA A 490 -32.91 -1.69 -3.42
N VAL A 491 -32.64 -2.84 -2.79
CA VAL A 491 -33.60 -3.59 -1.99
C VAL A 491 -33.50 -3.13 -0.53
N PRO A 492 -34.60 -2.64 0.09
CA PRO A 492 -34.53 -2.03 1.43
C PRO A 492 -34.45 -3.08 2.55
N PHE A 493 -34.07 -2.63 3.74
CA PHE A 493 -33.99 -3.45 4.96
C PHE A 493 -35.30 -4.13 5.34
N TYR A 494 -36.44 -3.57 4.92
CA TYR A 494 -37.76 -4.17 5.10
C TYR A 494 -37.83 -5.62 4.61
N PHE A 495 -37.21 -5.94 3.47
CA PHE A 495 -37.23 -7.28 2.88
C PHE A 495 -36.46 -8.29 3.76
N TYR A 496 -35.29 -7.87 4.25
CA TYR A 496 -34.50 -8.67 5.19
C TYR A 496 -35.27 -8.91 6.50
N ASP A 497 -35.89 -7.88 7.04
CA ASP A 497 -36.63 -7.94 8.30
C ASP A 497 -37.84 -8.87 8.21
N GLU A 498 -38.64 -8.76 7.15
CA GLU A 498 -39.80 -9.63 6.91
C GLU A 498 -39.39 -11.08 6.66
N PHE A 499 -38.30 -11.32 5.91
CA PHE A 499 -37.74 -12.67 5.75
C PHE A 499 -37.34 -13.28 7.09
N MET A 500 -36.65 -12.51 7.94
CA MET A 500 -36.20 -12.96 9.27
C MET A 500 -37.39 -13.26 10.20
N LYS A 501 -38.46 -12.45 10.16
CA LYS A 501 -39.71 -12.68 10.91
C LYS A 501 -40.44 -13.93 10.44
N ALA A 502 -40.68 -14.06 9.14
CA ALA A 502 -41.43 -15.17 8.55
C ALA A 502 -40.82 -16.53 8.88
N ASN A 503 -39.50 -16.58 9.07
CA ASN A 503 -38.75 -17.79 9.39
C ASN A 503 -38.43 -17.96 10.88
N GLY A 504 -38.90 -17.07 11.76
CA GLY A 504 -38.62 -17.11 13.21
C GLY A 504 -37.13 -16.96 13.57
N LEU A 505 -36.33 -16.38 12.67
CA LEU A 505 -34.87 -16.37 12.79
C LEU A 505 -34.37 -15.40 13.86
N TYR A 506 -35.13 -14.36 14.19
CA TYR A 506 -34.81 -13.48 15.33
C TYR A 506 -34.80 -14.23 16.66
N GLY A 507 -35.68 -15.24 16.84
CA GLY A 507 -35.65 -16.11 18.03
C GLY A 507 -34.36 -16.94 18.09
N VAL A 508 -33.89 -17.44 16.94
CA VAL A 508 -32.61 -18.16 16.83
C VAL A 508 -31.44 -17.24 17.16
N VAL A 509 -31.43 -16.03 16.62
CA VAL A 509 -30.40 -15.00 16.91
C VAL A 509 -30.38 -14.66 18.40
N ASN A 510 -31.54 -14.39 19.00
CA ASN A 510 -31.64 -14.05 20.42
C ASN A 510 -31.13 -15.19 21.31
N THR A 511 -31.44 -16.44 20.97
CA THR A 511 -30.95 -17.61 21.72
C THR A 511 -29.43 -17.74 21.58
N MET A 512 -28.90 -17.62 20.36
CA MET A 512 -27.47 -17.69 20.08
C MET A 512 -26.68 -16.59 20.82
N LEU A 513 -27.16 -15.34 20.79
CA LEU A 513 -26.50 -14.22 21.47
C LEU A 513 -26.61 -14.30 23.01
N ALA A 514 -27.59 -15.02 23.54
CA ALA A 514 -27.76 -15.22 24.98
C ALA A 514 -26.93 -16.38 25.53
N ASP A 515 -26.49 -17.30 24.67
CA ASP A 515 -25.70 -18.48 25.02
C ASP A 515 -24.33 -18.07 25.58
N GLU A 516 -23.96 -18.63 26.73
CA GLU A 516 -22.69 -18.33 27.40
C GLU A 516 -21.49 -18.96 26.67
N ASP A 517 -21.68 -20.12 26.03
CA ASP A 517 -20.62 -20.76 25.24
C ASP A 517 -20.35 -19.92 23.98
N PHE A 518 -21.39 -19.33 23.38
CA PHE A 518 -21.24 -18.42 22.23
C PHE A 518 -20.43 -17.15 22.57
N LYS A 519 -20.54 -16.65 23.80
CA LYS A 519 -19.82 -15.45 24.26
C LYS A 519 -18.38 -15.75 24.67
N SER A 520 -18.11 -16.96 25.15
CA SER A 520 -16.83 -17.32 25.78
C SER A 520 -15.94 -18.23 24.94
N ASP A 521 -16.50 -18.96 23.98
CA ASP A 521 -15.78 -19.92 23.12
C ASP A 521 -15.90 -19.53 21.63
N TYR A 522 -14.75 -19.21 21.02
CA TYR A 522 -14.67 -18.83 19.60
C TYR A 522 -15.06 -19.95 18.63
N ASP A 523 -14.74 -21.22 18.94
CA ASP A 523 -15.06 -22.34 18.06
C ASP A 523 -16.57 -22.60 18.07
N GLU A 524 -17.18 -22.53 19.26
CA GLU A 524 -18.64 -22.60 19.38
C GLU A 524 -19.30 -21.38 18.71
N GLN A 525 -18.76 -20.18 18.87
CA GLN A 525 -19.25 -18.97 18.19
C GLN A 525 -19.24 -19.14 16.66
N LYS A 526 -18.12 -19.59 16.07
CA LYS A 526 -17.98 -19.85 14.63
C LYS A 526 -18.96 -20.92 14.15
N LYS A 527 -19.15 -21.99 14.93
CA LYS A 527 -20.09 -23.09 14.64
C LYS A 527 -21.54 -22.63 14.67
N GLN A 528 -21.95 -21.88 15.69
CA GLN A 528 -23.31 -21.36 15.82
C GLN A 528 -23.63 -20.33 14.72
N LEU A 529 -22.71 -19.42 14.39
CA LEU A 529 -22.87 -18.50 13.24
C LEU A 529 -22.96 -19.25 11.91
N LYS A 530 -22.20 -20.33 11.71
CA LYS A 530 -22.34 -21.22 10.54
C LYS A 530 -23.72 -21.89 10.50
N ALA A 531 -24.23 -22.33 11.64
CA ALA A 531 -25.56 -22.91 11.74
C ALA A 531 -26.68 -21.89 11.45
N LEU A 532 -26.57 -20.67 11.98
CA LEU A 532 -27.50 -19.57 11.68
C LEU A 532 -27.53 -19.25 10.19
N ARG A 533 -26.36 -19.09 9.55
CA ARG A 533 -26.25 -18.88 8.09
C ARG A 533 -26.90 -20.00 7.29
N LYS A 534 -26.74 -21.25 7.73
CA LYS A 534 -27.39 -22.40 7.08
C LYS A 534 -28.92 -22.35 7.24
N LYS A 535 -29.43 -21.87 8.37
CA LYS A 535 -30.87 -21.66 8.59
C LYS A 535 -31.41 -20.53 7.70
N ILE A 536 -30.70 -19.40 7.61
CA ILE A 536 -31.07 -18.29 6.71
C ILE A 536 -31.16 -18.79 5.26
N LYS A 537 -30.14 -19.50 4.76
CA LYS A 537 -30.13 -20.06 3.40
C LYS A 537 -31.23 -21.10 3.11
N LYS A 538 -31.81 -21.70 4.15
CA LYS A 538 -32.89 -22.69 4.06
C LYS A 538 -34.28 -22.13 4.34
N GLY A 539 -34.37 -20.88 4.80
CA GLY A 539 -35.65 -20.26 5.11
C GLY A 539 -36.54 -20.15 3.87
N THR A 540 -37.85 -20.12 4.04
CA THR A 540 -38.79 -19.88 2.94
C THR A 540 -38.91 -18.39 2.72
N THR A 541 -38.68 -17.94 1.49
CA THR A 541 -38.88 -16.53 1.12
C THR A 541 -40.37 -16.29 0.89
N PRO A 542 -40.98 -15.28 1.52
CA PRO A 542 -42.37 -14.91 1.24
C PRO A 542 -42.62 -14.67 -0.25
N ASP A 543 -43.73 -15.16 -0.79
CA ASP A 543 -44.06 -15.08 -2.22
C ASP A 543 -44.04 -13.64 -2.75
N TRP A 544 -44.45 -12.66 -1.93
CA TRP A 544 -44.43 -11.25 -2.32
C TRP A 544 -43.01 -10.69 -2.49
N ILE A 545 -42.02 -11.19 -1.75
CA ILE A 545 -40.61 -10.80 -1.92
C ILE A 545 -40.10 -11.35 -3.26
N ILE A 546 -40.43 -12.60 -3.57
CA ILE A 546 -40.05 -13.22 -4.84
C ILE A 546 -40.66 -12.44 -6.00
N ALA A 547 -41.97 -12.16 -5.96
CA ALA A 547 -42.65 -11.39 -6.99
C ALA A 547 -42.02 -9.99 -7.19
N ALA A 548 -41.70 -9.27 -6.11
CA ALA A 548 -41.05 -7.97 -6.23
C ALA A 548 -39.63 -8.04 -6.82
N LEU A 549 -38.88 -9.12 -6.53
CA LEU A 549 -37.57 -9.34 -7.14
C LEU A 549 -37.69 -9.74 -8.62
N GLU A 550 -38.70 -10.53 -9.00
CA GLU A 550 -39.00 -10.86 -10.40
C GLU A 550 -39.42 -9.61 -11.19
N ASP A 551 -40.30 -8.76 -10.63
CA ASP A 551 -40.70 -7.48 -11.23
C ASP A 551 -39.47 -6.58 -11.49
N MET A 552 -38.53 -6.50 -10.53
CA MET A 552 -37.27 -5.77 -10.70
C MET A 552 -36.37 -6.39 -11.80
N HIS A 553 -36.36 -7.73 -11.94
CA HIS A 553 -35.60 -8.40 -13.01
C HIS A 553 -36.17 -8.07 -14.39
N ASP A 554 -37.49 -7.99 -14.52
CA ASP A 554 -38.18 -7.67 -15.78
C ASP A 554 -37.88 -6.25 -16.29
N GLU A 555 -37.37 -5.36 -15.44
CA GLU A 555 -36.90 -4.02 -15.85
C GLU A 555 -35.54 -4.06 -16.57
N TYR A 556 -34.78 -5.15 -16.44
CA TYR A 556 -33.52 -5.35 -17.17
C TYR A 556 -33.75 -6.02 -18.53
N PRO A 557 -32.86 -5.78 -19.52
CA PRO A 557 -32.90 -6.52 -20.78
C PRO A 557 -32.83 -8.04 -20.55
N ALA A 558 -33.63 -8.81 -21.29
CA ALA A 558 -33.61 -10.27 -21.20
C ALA A 558 -32.20 -10.85 -21.38
N GLY A 559 -31.81 -11.78 -20.50
CA GLY A 559 -30.47 -12.39 -20.49
C GLY A 559 -29.41 -11.58 -19.73
N THR A 560 -29.78 -10.49 -19.04
CA THR A 560 -28.83 -9.74 -18.21
C THR A 560 -28.51 -10.51 -16.93
N SER A 561 -27.24 -10.86 -16.72
CA SER A 561 -26.77 -11.38 -15.43
C SER A 561 -26.71 -10.26 -14.39
N LEU A 562 -27.30 -10.46 -13.21
CA LEU A 562 -27.35 -9.46 -12.15
C LEU A 562 -26.44 -9.80 -10.96
N ARG A 563 -25.76 -8.77 -10.44
CA ARG A 563 -24.89 -8.83 -9.27
C ARG A 563 -25.64 -8.27 -8.06
N TYR A 564 -25.84 -9.11 -7.06
CA TYR A 564 -26.38 -8.79 -5.74
C TYR A 564 -25.24 -8.48 -4.78
N ARG A 565 -25.09 -7.22 -4.36
CA ARG A 565 -24.05 -6.74 -3.43
C ARG A 565 -24.66 -6.38 -2.08
N SER A 566 -23.97 -6.75 -1.01
CA SER A 566 -24.34 -6.33 0.34
C SER A 566 -24.34 -4.81 0.48
N SER A 567 -25.34 -4.28 1.18
CA SER A 567 -25.43 -2.87 1.55
C SER A 567 -26.05 -2.79 2.95
N THR A 568 -25.22 -2.73 4.00
CA THR A 568 -25.71 -2.68 5.39
C THR A 568 -25.77 -1.25 5.93
N ASN A 569 -26.54 -1.04 7.01
CA ASN A 569 -26.53 0.21 7.81
C ASN A 569 -25.27 0.36 8.69
N ASN A 570 -24.33 -0.57 8.59
CA ASN A 570 -23.09 -0.59 9.34
C ASN A 570 -21.84 -0.47 8.44
N GLU A 571 -22.00 -0.57 7.11
CA GLU A 571 -20.88 -0.38 6.19
C GLU A 571 -20.50 1.10 6.16
N ASP A 572 -19.19 1.39 6.22
CA ASP A 572 -18.62 2.72 6.01
C ASP A 572 -19.08 3.82 7.00
N LEU A 573 -19.43 3.44 8.24
CA LEU A 573 -19.57 4.38 9.36
C LEU A 573 -18.20 5.01 9.70
N PRO A 574 -18.18 6.21 10.33
CA PRO A 574 -16.94 6.79 10.83
C PRO A 574 -16.17 5.79 11.70
N ALA A 575 -14.95 5.45 11.28
CA ALA A 575 -14.06 4.44 11.85
C ALA A 575 -14.43 2.94 11.66
N PHE A 576 -15.51 2.57 10.96
CA PHE A 576 -15.85 1.18 10.64
C PHE A 576 -15.75 0.90 9.12
N SER A 577 -14.83 0.02 8.71
CA SER A 577 -14.74 -0.42 7.30
C SER A 577 -15.54 -1.71 7.08
N GLY A 578 -16.41 -1.70 6.07
CA GLY A 578 -17.12 -2.91 5.62
C GLY A 578 -16.31 -3.81 4.69
N ALA A 579 -15.04 -3.47 4.40
CA ALA A 579 -14.24 -4.09 3.35
C ALA A 579 -14.14 -5.62 3.54
N GLY A 580 -14.63 -6.37 2.55
CA GLY A 580 -14.52 -7.82 2.55
C GLY A 580 -15.22 -8.51 3.72
N LEU A 581 -16.19 -7.89 4.41
CA LEU A 581 -16.93 -8.57 5.50
C LEU A 581 -18.06 -9.46 4.99
N TYR A 582 -18.76 -8.98 3.97
CA TYR A 582 -20.00 -9.54 3.45
C TYR A 582 -19.80 -10.13 2.05
N ASP A 583 -20.74 -10.97 1.64
CA ASP A 583 -20.65 -11.69 0.37
C ASP A 583 -21.48 -10.97 -0.69
N SER A 584 -21.02 -11.01 -1.94
CA SER A 584 -21.81 -10.66 -3.11
C SER A 584 -22.09 -11.92 -3.93
N LYS A 585 -23.20 -11.93 -4.67
CA LYS A 585 -23.56 -13.03 -5.58
C LYS A 585 -23.89 -12.52 -6.96
N THR A 586 -23.47 -13.28 -7.96
CA THR A 586 -23.91 -13.10 -9.34
C THR A 586 -24.96 -14.16 -9.60
N GLN A 587 -26.12 -13.74 -10.09
CA GLN A 587 -27.16 -14.63 -10.57
C GLN A 587 -26.93 -14.91 -12.05
N ASP A 588 -27.05 -16.18 -12.44
CA ASP A 588 -26.98 -16.62 -13.83
C ASP A 588 -28.38 -16.49 -14.44
N PRO A 589 -28.57 -15.75 -15.55
CA PRO A 589 -29.87 -15.52 -16.17
C PRO A 589 -30.57 -16.81 -16.61
N ASP A 590 -29.84 -17.92 -16.78
CA ASP A 590 -30.41 -19.23 -17.13
C ASP A 590 -30.85 -20.05 -15.90
N GLU A 591 -30.56 -19.61 -14.67
CA GLU A 591 -31.01 -20.24 -13.44
C GLU A 591 -32.51 -19.97 -13.17
N THR A 592 -33.17 -20.92 -12.49
CA THR A 592 -34.57 -20.75 -12.03
C THR A 592 -34.68 -19.63 -10.99
N THR A 593 -35.89 -19.12 -10.72
CA THR A 593 -36.13 -18.18 -9.61
C THR A 593 -35.57 -18.73 -8.27
N GLU A 594 -35.71 -20.03 -8.01
CA GLU A 594 -35.20 -20.69 -6.80
C GLU A 594 -33.65 -20.73 -6.78
N ASP A 595 -33.04 -21.18 -7.88
CA ASP A 595 -31.58 -21.38 -7.95
C ASP A 595 -30.79 -20.10 -8.20
N GLY A 596 -31.41 -19.08 -8.78
CA GLY A 596 -30.81 -17.80 -9.13
C GLY A 596 -31.17 -16.68 -8.16
N ILE A 597 -32.42 -16.18 -8.24
CA ILE A 597 -32.90 -15.00 -7.50
C ILE A 597 -32.90 -15.26 -5.98
N ASP A 598 -33.64 -16.29 -5.54
CA ASP A 598 -33.86 -16.59 -4.13
C ASP A 598 -32.57 -17.02 -3.42
N LYS A 599 -31.77 -17.88 -4.07
CA LYS A 599 -30.45 -18.29 -3.56
C LYS A 599 -29.48 -17.12 -3.42
N SER A 600 -29.49 -16.18 -4.37
CA SER A 600 -28.60 -15.02 -4.35
C SER A 600 -28.93 -14.06 -3.20
N ILE A 601 -30.20 -13.68 -3.06
CA ILE A 601 -30.63 -12.77 -1.98
C ILE A 601 -30.39 -13.39 -0.59
N LYS A 602 -30.73 -14.66 -0.40
CA LYS A 602 -30.47 -15.39 0.86
C LYS A 602 -28.99 -15.51 1.18
N ALA A 603 -28.14 -15.69 0.18
CA ALA A 603 -26.70 -15.75 0.39
C ALA A 603 -26.14 -14.41 0.88
N VAL A 604 -26.60 -13.29 0.32
CA VAL A 604 -26.24 -11.94 0.78
C VAL A 604 -26.75 -11.71 2.20
N TRP A 605 -28.01 -12.01 2.51
CA TRP A 605 -28.56 -11.90 3.88
C TRP A 605 -27.84 -12.78 4.89
N ALA A 606 -27.49 -14.02 4.52
CA ALA A 606 -26.72 -14.90 5.39
C ALA A 606 -25.33 -14.33 5.67
N SER A 607 -24.72 -13.63 4.70
CA SER A 607 -23.39 -13.07 4.86
C SER A 607 -23.32 -12.01 5.97
N LEU A 608 -24.44 -11.39 6.35
CA LEU A 608 -24.52 -10.51 7.52
C LEU A 608 -23.97 -11.18 8.78
N TRP A 609 -24.18 -12.50 8.90
CA TRP A 609 -23.78 -13.33 10.02
C TRP A 609 -22.52 -14.15 9.74
N ASN A 610 -21.70 -13.72 8.77
CA ASN A 610 -20.36 -14.26 8.59
C ASN A 610 -19.54 -14.03 9.87
N TYR A 611 -18.70 -14.99 10.21
CA TYR A 611 -17.89 -14.94 11.45
C TYR A 611 -17.06 -13.65 11.53
N ARG A 612 -16.35 -13.31 10.46
CA ARG A 612 -15.60 -12.04 10.33
C ARG A 612 -16.47 -10.79 10.54
N ALA A 613 -17.67 -10.77 9.96
CA ALA A 613 -18.56 -9.64 10.04
C ALA A 613 -19.15 -9.48 11.45
N PHE A 614 -19.42 -10.60 12.12
CA PHE A 614 -19.85 -10.62 13.51
C PHE A 614 -18.76 -10.06 14.44
N LEU A 615 -17.53 -10.56 14.32
CA LEU A 615 -16.40 -10.11 15.14
C LEU A 615 -16.10 -8.62 14.96
N GLU A 616 -16.12 -8.12 13.71
CA GLU A 616 -15.90 -6.70 13.46
C GLU A 616 -16.96 -5.85 14.16
N ARG A 617 -18.23 -6.24 14.07
CA ARG A 617 -19.32 -5.53 14.76
C ARG A 617 -19.20 -5.60 16.28
N ASP A 618 -18.82 -6.77 16.81
CA ASP A 618 -18.62 -6.93 18.23
C ASP A 618 -17.51 -5.97 18.69
N TYR A 619 -16.38 -5.96 17.98
CA TYR A 619 -15.26 -5.04 18.24
C TYR A 619 -15.71 -3.58 18.32
N TYR A 620 -16.49 -3.09 17.35
CA TYR A 620 -17.00 -1.71 17.39
C TYR A 620 -18.20 -1.50 18.33
N ARG A 621 -18.55 -2.50 19.15
CA ARG A 621 -19.69 -2.52 20.07
C ARG A 621 -21.02 -2.23 19.39
N VAL A 622 -21.18 -2.70 18.15
CA VAL A 622 -22.41 -2.53 17.38
C VAL A 622 -23.44 -3.53 17.88
N ASP A 623 -24.61 -3.04 18.30
CA ASP A 623 -25.74 -3.91 18.63
C ASP A 623 -26.14 -4.73 17.40
N HIS A 624 -25.81 -6.02 17.43
CA HIS A 624 -26.09 -6.96 16.34
C HIS A 624 -27.56 -7.06 15.94
N LYS A 625 -28.49 -6.66 16.82
CA LYS A 625 -29.94 -6.66 16.55
C LYS A 625 -30.40 -5.43 15.77
N SER A 626 -29.64 -4.35 15.84
CA SER A 626 -29.92 -3.10 15.11
C SER A 626 -29.44 -3.13 13.65
N VAL A 627 -28.63 -4.13 13.28
CA VAL A 627 -28.03 -4.24 11.95
C VAL A 627 -29.03 -4.86 10.97
N ALA A 628 -29.05 -4.35 9.74
CA ALA A 628 -29.76 -4.99 8.63
C ALA A 628 -28.99 -4.96 7.32
N MET A 629 -29.43 -5.84 6.42
CA MET A 629 -28.84 -6.05 5.12
C MET A 629 -29.82 -5.64 4.02
N GLY A 630 -29.55 -4.50 3.41
CA GLY A 630 -30.11 -4.09 2.13
C GLY A 630 -29.25 -4.71 1.03
N VAL A 631 -29.73 -4.63 -0.21
CA VAL A 631 -29.02 -5.24 -1.34
C VAL A 631 -29.01 -4.30 -2.53
N LEU A 632 -27.81 -3.98 -2.98
CA LEU A 632 -27.57 -3.27 -4.23
C LEU A 632 -27.57 -4.29 -5.37
N VAL A 633 -28.45 -4.11 -6.35
CA VAL A 633 -28.54 -4.96 -7.54
C VAL A 633 -28.17 -4.14 -8.78
N HIS A 634 -27.22 -4.62 -9.56
CA HIS A 634 -26.83 -4.01 -10.82
C HIS A 634 -26.33 -5.08 -11.81
N PRO A 635 -26.25 -4.80 -13.13
CA PRO A 635 -25.67 -5.74 -14.09
C PRO A 635 -24.28 -6.22 -13.68
N ASN A 636 -24.03 -7.51 -13.81
CA ASN A 636 -22.71 -8.07 -13.63
C ASN A 636 -21.80 -7.62 -14.78
N PHE A 637 -20.55 -7.35 -14.46
CA PHE A 637 -19.52 -7.08 -15.46
C PHE A 637 -18.80 -8.40 -15.77
N SER A 638 -18.62 -8.69 -17.05
CA SER A 638 -17.84 -9.82 -17.56
C SER A 638 -16.91 -9.36 -18.69
N ASP A 639 -15.88 -10.16 -18.95
CA ASP A 639 -14.95 -9.98 -20.08
C ASP A 639 -14.24 -8.63 -20.08
N GLU A 640 -13.91 -8.12 -18.90
CA GLU A 640 -13.27 -6.81 -18.78
C GLU A 640 -11.84 -6.83 -19.30
N ARG A 641 -11.39 -5.64 -19.69
CA ARG A 641 -10.01 -5.42 -20.14
C ARG A 641 -9.09 -5.12 -18.96
N VAL A 642 -9.60 -4.36 -18.00
CA VAL A 642 -8.86 -3.92 -16.82
C VAL A 642 -9.79 -3.89 -15.63
N ASN A 643 -9.35 -4.40 -14.49
CA ASN A 643 -9.96 -4.17 -13.19
C ASN A 643 -9.03 -3.28 -12.37
N GLY A 644 -9.56 -2.42 -11.50
CA GLY A 644 -8.75 -1.43 -10.79
C GLY A 644 -9.36 -0.91 -9.49
N VAL A 645 -8.48 -0.37 -8.64
CA VAL A 645 -8.82 0.44 -7.46
C VAL A 645 -8.07 1.76 -7.57
N ALA A 646 -8.76 2.87 -7.31
CA ALA A 646 -8.13 4.19 -7.30
C ALA A 646 -8.49 4.96 -6.04
N VAL A 647 -7.54 5.73 -5.53
CA VAL A 647 -7.67 6.53 -4.31
C VAL A 647 -7.35 7.98 -4.65
N SER A 648 -8.23 8.91 -4.26
CA SER A 648 -8.05 10.36 -4.46
C SER A 648 -7.05 10.98 -3.48
N TYR A 649 -5.94 10.27 -3.24
CA TYR A 649 -4.85 10.64 -2.36
C TYR A 649 -3.62 9.84 -2.76
N ASP A 650 -2.44 10.40 -2.52
CA ASP A 650 -1.17 9.71 -2.63
C ASP A 650 -0.74 9.18 -1.25
N PRO A 651 -0.92 7.87 -0.98
CA PRO A 651 -0.48 7.26 0.27
C PRO A 651 1.04 7.02 0.33
N ILE A 652 1.80 7.37 -0.72
CA ILE A 652 3.21 7.01 -0.89
C ILE A 652 4.10 8.21 -0.62
N THR A 653 3.97 9.28 -1.42
CA THR A 653 4.80 10.48 -1.27
C THR A 653 4.09 11.58 -0.49
N TYR A 654 2.79 11.40 -0.22
CA TYR A 654 1.92 12.39 0.40
C TYR A 654 1.87 13.71 -0.38
N ALA A 655 2.15 13.65 -1.68
CA ALA A 655 2.08 14.80 -2.56
C ALA A 655 0.63 15.27 -2.69
N ALA A 656 0.44 16.58 -2.61
CA ALA A 656 -0.85 17.19 -2.88
C ALA A 656 -1.25 16.96 -4.35
N ASP A 657 -2.55 16.83 -4.60
CA ASP A 657 -3.16 16.71 -5.94
C ASP A 657 -2.69 15.51 -6.80
N ILE A 658 -2.10 14.50 -6.17
CA ILE A 658 -1.73 13.23 -6.79
C ILE A 658 -2.67 12.12 -6.34
N TYR A 659 -3.20 11.35 -7.29
CA TYR A 659 -4.09 10.21 -7.02
C TYR A 659 -3.39 8.89 -7.31
N TYR A 660 -3.60 7.91 -6.43
CA TYR A 660 -3.03 6.59 -6.59
C TYR A 660 -3.98 5.67 -7.34
N VAL A 661 -3.43 4.90 -8.28
CA VAL A 661 -4.18 3.91 -9.06
C VAL A 661 -3.45 2.58 -9.07
N ASN A 662 -4.20 1.51 -8.86
CA ASN A 662 -3.73 0.15 -8.96
C ASN A 662 -4.65 -0.63 -9.93
N SER A 663 -4.07 -1.31 -10.92
CA SER A 663 -4.79 -1.92 -12.05
C SER A 663 -4.24 -3.31 -12.39
N GLN A 664 -5.12 -4.19 -12.88
CA GLN A 664 -4.75 -5.52 -13.36
C GLN A 664 -5.48 -5.88 -14.66
N LEU A 665 -4.82 -6.69 -15.50
CA LEU A 665 -5.38 -7.18 -16.77
C LEU A 665 -6.55 -8.15 -16.52
N GLY A 666 -7.66 -7.93 -17.21
CA GLY A 666 -8.80 -8.83 -17.16
C GLY A 666 -9.56 -8.83 -15.84
N GLU A 667 -10.09 -10.00 -15.49
CA GLU A 667 -10.76 -10.26 -14.21
C GLU A 667 -9.80 -10.67 -13.08
N ASP A 668 -8.49 -10.71 -13.36
CA ASP A 668 -7.52 -10.99 -12.31
C ASP A 668 -7.61 -9.91 -11.22
N LEU A 669 -7.55 -10.35 -9.97
CA LEU A 669 -7.88 -9.48 -8.85
C LEU A 669 -6.71 -8.54 -8.58
N VAL A 670 -6.98 -7.23 -8.66
CA VAL A 670 -6.01 -6.17 -8.35
C VAL A 670 -5.48 -6.29 -6.92
N THR A 671 -6.35 -6.68 -5.99
CA THR A 671 -6.05 -6.79 -4.56
C THR A 671 -5.57 -8.19 -4.15
N ASN A 672 -5.68 -9.18 -5.04
CA ASN A 672 -5.28 -10.57 -4.80
C ASN A 672 -4.92 -11.29 -6.11
N PRO A 673 -3.84 -10.84 -6.80
CA PRO A 673 -3.43 -11.42 -8.06
C PRO A 673 -3.10 -12.91 -7.90
N GLU A 674 -3.23 -13.70 -8.97
CA GLU A 674 -2.65 -15.05 -8.98
C GLU A 674 -1.16 -15.00 -8.55
N ALA A 675 -0.63 -16.05 -7.93
CA ALA A 675 0.72 -16.04 -7.33
C ALA A 675 1.89 -15.65 -8.28
N LYS A 676 1.61 -15.53 -9.58
CA LYS A 676 2.54 -15.12 -10.64
C LYS A 676 2.23 -13.77 -11.26
N SER A 677 1.09 -13.12 -10.96
CA SER A 677 0.75 -11.82 -11.53
C SER A 677 1.13 -10.67 -10.61
N HIS A 678 1.61 -9.59 -11.21
CA HIS A 678 1.97 -8.34 -10.56
C HIS A 678 1.04 -7.26 -11.10
N PRO A 679 0.34 -6.51 -10.24
CA PRO A 679 -0.53 -5.45 -10.71
C PRO A 679 0.26 -4.17 -11.02
N GLU A 680 -0.27 -3.35 -11.92
CA GLU A 680 0.26 -2.05 -12.28
C GLU A 680 -0.06 -1.03 -11.17
N GLN A 681 0.88 -0.14 -10.87
CA GLN A 681 0.72 0.92 -9.87
C GLN A 681 1.18 2.26 -10.42
N LEU A 682 0.29 3.24 -10.36
CA LEU A 682 0.47 4.57 -10.96
C LEU A 682 0.17 5.66 -9.94
N LEU A 683 0.90 6.77 -10.04
CA LEU A 683 0.53 8.05 -9.45
C LEU A 683 0.10 9.00 -10.57
N LEU A 684 -1.15 9.42 -10.56
CA LEU A 684 -1.73 10.31 -11.55
C LEU A 684 -1.73 11.74 -11.04
N ASN A 685 -1.11 12.64 -11.80
CA ASN A 685 -1.23 14.07 -11.55
C ASN A 685 -2.55 14.64 -12.11
N ALA A 686 -2.81 15.93 -11.90
CA ALA A 686 -4.02 16.61 -12.39
C ALA A 686 -4.20 16.57 -13.93
N ALA A 687 -3.10 16.42 -14.69
CA ALA A 687 -3.12 16.28 -16.14
C ALA A 687 -3.37 14.83 -16.61
N GLY A 688 -3.52 13.88 -15.69
CA GLY A 688 -3.67 12.45 -15.99
C GLY A 688 -2.38 11.76 -16.40
N GLU A 689 -1.24 12.42 -16.25
CA GLU A 689 0.09 11.85 -16.53
C GLU A 689 0.48 10.92 -15.39
N ALA A 690 0.95 9.73 -15.75
CA ALA A 690 1.29 8.68 -14.80
C ALA A 690 2.78 8.66 -14.47
N ASN A 691 3.11 8.77 -13.19
CA ASN A 691 4.37 8.26 -12.68
C ASN A 691 4.20 6.76 -12.36
N VAL A 692 4.88 5.92 -13.13
CA VAL A 692 4.75 4.45 -13.08
C VAL A 692 5.61 3.91 -11.96
N LEU A 693 4.97 3.41 -10.91
CA LEU A 693 5.66 2.83 -9.75
C LEU A 693 5.94 1.33 -9.93
N ALA A 694 5.02 0.63 -10.59
CA ALA A 694 5.16 -0.78 -10.94
C ALA A 694 4.35 -1.06 -12.21
N ARG A 695 4.88 -1.92 -13.08
CA ARG A 695 4.18 -2.37 -14.29
C ARG A 695 3.57 -3.74 -14.07
N SER A 696 2.43 -3.98 -14.72
CA SER A 696 1.86 -5.32 -14.76
C SER A 696 2.78 -6.23 -15.57
N ASN A 697 2.96 -7.47 -15.09
CA ASN A 697 3.69 -8.50 -15.83
C ASN A 697 2.77 -9.34 -16.73
N LEU A 698 1.50 -8.95 -16.87
CA LEU A 698 0.53 -9.58 -17.77
C LEU A 698 0.41 -8.86 -19.13
N VAL A 699 1.08 -7.71 -19.30
CA VAL A 699 1.16 -6.96 -20.57
C VAL A 699 2.58 -6.88 -21.10
N GLN A 700 2.74 -6.46 -22.36
CA GLN A 700 4.06 -6.29 -22.96
C GLN A 700 4.88 -5.23 -22.19
N SER A 701 6.19 -5.44 -22.12
CA SER A 701 7.09 -4.53 -21.41
C SER A 701 7.02 -3.12 -22.00
N GLY A 702 6.74 -2.13 -21.15
CA GLY A 702 6.60 -0.72 -21.54
C GLY A 702 5.16 -0.27 -21.80
N GLU A 703 4.23 -1.20 -22.00
CA GLU A 703 2.79 -0.88 -22.09
C GLU A 703 2.19 -0.59 -20.71
N LEU A 704 1.09 0.16 -20.71
CA LEU A 704 0.22 0.38 -19.55
C LEU A 704 -1.14 -0.26 -19.83
N LEU A 705 -1.85 -0.66 -18.77
CA LEU A 705 -3.16 -1.28 -18.89
C LEU A 705 -4.24 -0.33 -19.41
N MET A 706 -4.07 0.97 -19.15
CA MET A 706 -4.99 2.03 -19.57
C MET A 706 -4.30 3.00 -20.53
N SER A 707 -5.04 3.54 -21.50
CA SER A 707 -4.54 4.63 -22.34
C SER A 707 -4.50 5.96 -21.60
N ASP A 708 -3.71 6.91 -22.09
CA ASP A 708 -3.63 8.27 -21.54
C ASP A 708 -5.01 8.94 -21.42
N ALA A 709 -5.88 8.73 -22.40
CA ALA A 709 -7.25 9.24 -22.38
C ALA A 709 -8.09 8.61 -21.25
N GLN A 710 -7.88 7.32 -20.97
CA GLN A 710 -8.56 6.62 -19.87
C GLN A 710 -8.02 7.05 -18.51
N MET A 711 -6.71 7.23 -18.37
CA MET A 711 -6.09 7.74 -17.14
C MET A 711 -6.56 9.16 -16.82
N LEU A 712 -6.61 10.04 -17.82
CA LEU A 712 -7.16 11.39 -17.67
C LEU A 712 -8.66 11.36 -17.29
N LEU A 713 -9.43 10.47 -17.91
CA LEU A 713 -10.86 10.32 -17.59
C LEU A 713 -11.06 9.82 -16.16
N LEU A 714 -10.30 8.81 -15.73
CA LEU A 714 -10.31 8.28 -14.37
C LEU A 714 -9.95 9.39 -13.36
N ARG A 715 -8.88 10.15 -13.63
CA ARG A 715 -8.43 11.26 -12.77
C ARG A 715 -9.52 12.33 -12.59
N LYS A 716 -10.21 12.72 -13.66
CA LYS A 716 -11.30 13.72 -13.62
C LYS A 716 -12.54 13.20 -12.91
N ASN A 717 -12.94 11.96 -13.22
CA ASN A 717 -14.10 11.34 -12.57
C ASN A 717 -13.85 11.19 -11.06
N LEU A 718 -12.65 10.73 -10.66
CA LEU A 718 -12.29 10.55 -9.26
C LEU A 718 -12.26 11.88 -8.48
N GLU A 719 -11.85 12.98 -9.12
CA GLU A 719 -11.92 14.32 -8.53
C GLU A 719 -13.37 14.80 -8.32
N THR A 720 -14.22 14.62 -9.34
CA THR A 720 -15.65 14.97 -9.25
C THR A 720 -16.33 14.19 -8.11
N ILE A 721 -15.98 12.91 -7.97
CA ILE A 721 -16.48 12.04 -6.90
C ILE A 721 -15.93 12.50 -5.55
N HIS A 722 -14.64 12.78 -5.45
CA HIS A 722 -14.01 13.28 -4.23
C HIS A 722 -14.72 14.54 -3.72
N GLU A 723 -14.89 15.55 -4.57
CA GLU A 723 -15.52 16.82 -4.20
C GLU A 723 -16.97 16.63 -3.75
N ARG A 724 -17.76 15.83 -4.48
CA ARG A 724 -19.14 15.54 -4.12
C ARG A 724 -19.22 14.84 -2.76
N PHE A 725 -18.42 13.81 -2.56
CA PHE A 725 -18.47 13.01 -1.34
C PHE A 725 -17.91 13.77 -0.13
N ALA A 726 -16.91 14.64 -0.32
CA ALA A 726 -16.44 15.51 0.77
C ALA A 726 -17.58 16.37 1.36
N LEU A 727 -18.50 16.85 0.51
CA LEU A 727 -19.70 17.58 0.93
C LEU A 727 -20.70 16.67 1.65
N LEU A 728 -20.98 15.47 1.10
CA LEU A 728 -21.95 14.53 1.67
C LEU A 728 -21.52 14.00 3.05
N TYR A 729 -20.23 13.78 3.24
CA TYR A 729 -19.64 13.36 4.51
C TYR A 729 -19.31 14.53 5.44
N ASN A 730 -19.71 15.77 5.08
CA ASN A 730 -19.55 16.98 5.88
C ASN A 730 -18.11 17.19 6.39
N VAL A 731 -17.12 17.01 5.50
CA VAL A 731 -15.70 17.12 5.82
C VAL A 731 -15.36 18.56 6.23
N GLY A 732 -14.77 18.72 7.42
CA GLY A 732 -14.39 20.02 7.96
C GLY A 732 -13.14 20.61 7.30
N VAL A 733 -12.95 21.92 7.48
CA VAL A 733 -11.75 22.61 6.98
C VAL A 733 -10.51 22.07 7.70
N GLY A 734 -9.60 21.47 6.94
CA GLY A 734 -8.36 20.88 7.47
C GLY A 734 -8.45 19.39 7.82
N ASP A 735 -9.64 18.78 7.71
CA ASP A 735 -9.79 17.34 7.86
C ASP A 735 -9.23 16.63 6.62
N ARG A 736 -8.53 15.51 6.84
CA ARG A 736 -8.09 14.65 5.75
C ARG A 736 -9.29 13.86 5.23
N PHE A 737 -9.55 13.98 3.94
CA PHE A 737 -10.55 13.22 3.23
C PHE A 737 -9.98 12.71 1.92
N ALA A 738 -10.35 11.48 1.57
CA ALA A 738 -10.17 10.93 0.25
C ALA A 738 -11.29 9.92 0.02
N ILE A 739 -11.63 9.71 -1.25
CA ILE A 739 -12.48 8.63 -1.72
C ILE A 739 -11.62 7.53 -2.37
N GLU A 740 -11.98 6.28 -2.08
CA GLU A 740 -11.55 5.08 -2.79
C GLU A 740 -12.68 4.64 -3.73
N ILE A 741 -12.33 4.30 -4.97
CA ILE A 741 -13.25 3.71 -5.94
C ILE A 741 -12.74 2.37 -6.44
N GLU A 742 -13.67 1.45 -6.67
CA GLU A 742 -13.42 0.27 -7.51
C GLU A 742 -13.90 0.56 -8.93
N PHE A 743 -13.04 0.39 -9.92
CA PHE A 743 -13.37 0.63 -11.33
C PHE A 743 -12.96 -0.54 -12.21
N LYS A 744 -13.52 -0.58 -13.42
CA LYS A 744 -13.19 -1.53 -14.48
C LYS A 744 -13.19 -0.80 -15.83
N ILE A 745 -12.40 -1.28 -16.79
CA ILE A 745 -12.54 -0.97 -18.21
C ILE A 745 -13.27 -2.15 -18.84
N THR A 746 -14.52 -1.94 -19.26
CA THR A 746 -15.35 -3.00 -19.84
C THR A 746 -14.80 -3.48 -21.19
N ALA A 747 -15.30 -4.62 -21.69
CA ALA A 747 -15.04 -5.09 -23.06
C ALA A 747 -15.33 -3.99 -24.11
N GLY A 748 -16.38 -3.18 -23.87
CA GLY A 748 -16.78 -2.04 -24.71
C GLY A 748 -15.90 -0.79 -24.56
N ASN A 749 -14.78 -0.87 -23.84
CA ASN A 749 -13.85 0.23 -23.58
C ASN A 749 -14.42 1.38 -22.72
N THR A 750 -15.45 1.09 -21.91
CA THR A 750 -16.06 2.06 -20.99
C THR A 750 -15.42 1.96 -19.62
N LEU A 751 -15.02 3.10 -19.04
CA LEU A 751 -14.65 3.17 -17.62
C LEU A 751 -15.91 3.09 -16.76
N ALA A 752 -16.09 2.00 -16.04
CA ALA A 752 -17.22 1.77 -15.14
C ALA A 752 -16.77 1.73 -13.68
N ILE A 753 -17.47 2.47 -12.82
CA ILE A 753 -17.26 2.52 -11.37
C ILE A 753 -18.30 1.63 -10.71
N LYS A 754 -17.83 0.67 -9.91
CA LYS A 754 -18.67 -0.31 -9.21
C LYS A 754 -18.99 0.08 -7.77
N GLN A 755 -18.16 0.94 -7.20
CA GLN A 755 -18.21 1.29 -5.79
C GLN A 755 -17.43 2.57 -5.55
N ALA A 756 -17.91 3.42 -4.64
CA ALA A 756 -17.15 4.48 -4.01
C ALA A 756 -17.37 4.47 -2.51
N ARG A 757 -16.32 4.76 -1.75
CA ARG A 757 -16.37 4.87 -0.28
C ARG A 757 -15.25 5.76 0.26
N PRO A 758 -15.40 6.36 1.44
CA PRO A 758 -14.32 7.10 2.08
C PRO A 758 -13.08 6.23 2.30
N TRP A 759 -11.91 6.78 1.99
CA TRP A 759 -10.63 6.22 2.33
C TRP A 759 -10.36 6.42 3.83
N LEU A 760 -10.00 5.35 4.52
CA LEU A 760 -9.58 5.42 5.91
C LEU A 760 -8.10 5.80 5.96
N PHE A 761 -7.82 6.99 6.47
CA PHE A 761 -6.46 7.37 6.80
C PHE A 761 -5.98 6.54 7.97
N ALA A 762 -4.75 6.04 7.91
CA ALA A 762 -4.08 5.56 9.10
C ALA A 762 -4.20 6.64 10.16
N ASN A 763 -4.66 6.24 11.36
CA ASN A 763 -4.48 7.05 12.54
C ASN A 763 -2.98 7.30 12.63
N THR A 764 -2.55 8.46 12.15
CA THR A 764 -1.25 9.00 12.48
C THR A 764 -1.33 9.03 13.98
N ILE A 765 -0.62 8.11 14.64
CA ILE A 765 -0.56 8.11 16.08
C ILE A 765 -0.15 9.54 16.40
N SER A 766 -1.11 10.28 16.94
CA SER A 766 -0.75 11.44 17.70
C SER A 766 0.09 10.83 18.80
N MET A 767 1.42 10.94 18.68
CA MET A 767 2.34 10.59 19.76
C MET A 767 2.01 11.41 21.03
N LYS A 768 1.09 12.37 20.89
CA LYS A 768 0.51 13.20 21.92
C LYS A 768 -0.64 12.43 22.60
N PRO A 769 -0.57 12.21 23.93
CA PRO A 769 -1.67 11.63 24.69
C PRO A 769 -2.96 12.45 24.56
N THR A 770 -4.12 11.78 24.56
CA THR A 770 -5.43 12.45 24.66
C THR A 770 -5.75 12.68 26.13
N VAL A 771 -6.19 13.89 26.49
CA VAL A 771 -6.42 14.31 27.89
C VAL A 771 -7.86 14.75 28.11
N TRP A 772 -8.46 14.30 29.20
CA TRP A 772 -9.79 14.72 29.64
C TRP A 772 -9.82 14.95 31.16
N LEU A 773 -10.91 15.55 31.64
CA LEU A 773 -11.07 15.95 33.03
C LEU A 773 -12.29 15.30 33.67
N SER A 774 -12.20 15.09 34.98
CA SER A 774 -13.34 14.82 35.86
C SER A 774 -13.10 15.43 37.24
N PHE A 775 -14.13 15.61 38.05
CA PHE A 775 -13.95 15.84 39.48
C PHE A 775 -14.09 14.52 40.23
N ALA A 776 -13.20 14.26 41.19
CA ALA A 776 -13.26 13.05 42.02
C ALA A 776 -14.60 12.94 42.78
N THR A 777 -15.16 14.09 43.14
CA THR A 777 -16.51 14.24 43.70
C THR A 777 -17.23 15.34 42.92
N PRO A 778 -18.34 15.02 42.22
CA PRO A 778 -19.07 15.98 41.40
C PRO A 778 -19.82 17.04 42.22
N THR A 779 -19.97 16.81 43.53
CA THR A 779 -20.56 17.76 44.48
C THR A 779 -19.70 17.85 45.73
N VAL A 780 -19.48 19.06 46.23
CA VAL A 780 -18.83 19.33 47.51
C VAL A 780 -19.59 20.42 48.25
N THR A 781 -19.54 20.43 49.57
CA THR A 781 -20.06 21.54 50.38
C THR A 781 -19.00 22.64 50.50
N GLU A 782 -19.41 23.90 50.61
CA GLU A 782 -18.52 25.04 50.87
C GLU A 782 -17.48 24.76 51.98
N GLY A 783 -16.24 25.19 51.75
CA GLY A 783 -15.08 24.92 52.61
C GLY A 783 -14.40 23.58 52.35
N SER A 784 -14.99 22.67 51.55
CA SER A 784 -14.34 21.43 51.12
C SER A 784 -13.62 21.62 49.77
N PRO A 785 -12.37 21.15 49.61
CA PRO A 785 -11.64 21.34 48.37
C PRO A 785 -12.21 20.48 47.23
N LEU A 786 -12.34 21.08 46.04
CA LEU A 786 -12.54 20.36 44.79
C LEU A 786 -11.28 19.59 44.44
N LYS A 787 -11.43 18.37 43.90
CA LYS A 787 -10.31 17.56 43.39
C LYS A 787 -10.53 17.27 41.91
N LEU A 788 -9.86 18.04 41.07
CA LEU A 788 -9.86 17.84 39.62
C LEU A 788 -8.91 16.69 39.29
N VAL A 789 -9.40 15.68 38.59
CA VAL A 789 -8.63 14.55 38.07
C VAL A 789 -8.47 14.76 36.58
N ALA A 790 -7.23 14.93 36.13
CA ALA A 790 -6.89 14.88 34.72
C ALA A 790 -6.43 13.46 34.38
N THR A 791 -7.00 12.90 33.32
CA THR A 791 -6.69 11.55 32.85
C THR A 791 -6.20 11.62 31.42
N ARG A 792 -5.22 10.79 31.09
CA ARG A 792 -4.74 10.63 29.72
C ARG A 792 -4.85 9.18 29.24
N ALA A 793 -4.98 9.02 27.93
CA ALA A 793 -4.78 7.75 27.23
C ALA A 793 -3.95 7.96 25.95
N GLY A 794 -3.27 6.89 25.53
CA GLY A 794 -2.32 6.92 24.42
C GLY A 794 -1.02 7.67 24.74
N GLY A 795 -0.04 7.58 23.84
CA GLY A 795 1.28 8.22 23.94
C GLY A 795 2.19 7.60 25.02
N THR A 796 3.37 7.12 24.61
CA THR A 796 4.40 6.64 25.54
C THR A 796 5.15 7.84 26.12
N MET A 797 4.93 8.14 27.41
CA MET A 797 5.56 9.28 28.07
C MET A 797 6.89 8.89 28.73
N SER A 798 8.01 9.23 28.09
CA SER A 798 9.36 9.15 28.68
C SER A 798 9.74 10.38 29.52
N ALA A 799 8.96 11.47 29.44
CA ALA A 799 9.13 12.71 30.20
C ALA A 799 7.78 13.23 30.75
N PRO A 800 7.75 14.08 31.79
CA PRO A 800 6.51 14.69 32.30
C PRO A 800 5.76 15.54 31.27
N LEU A 801 4.43 15.62 31.37
CA LEU A 801 3.54 16.38 30.48
C LEU A 801 2.78 17.43 31.26
N SER A 802 2.85 18.68 30.81
CA SER A 802 2.03 19.78 31.36
C SER A 802 0.84 20.06 30.45
N VAL A 803 -0.37 20.07 31.03
CA VAL A 803 -1.64 20.30 30.34
C VAL A 803 -2.26 21.60 30.85
N GLY A 804 -2.57 22.54 29.95
CA GLY A 804 -3.17 23.81 30.32
C GLY A 804 -4.64 23.68 30.74
N LEU A 805 -5.06 24.47 31.73
CA LEU A 805 -6.41 24.53 32.28
C LEU A 805 -7.02 25.93 32.12
N ALA A 806 -8.33 25.97 31.89
CA ALA A 806 -9.19 27.14 31.95
C ALA A 806 -10.32 26.88 32.97
N TRP A 807 -10.75 27.92 33.68
CA TRP A 807 -11.74 27.80 34.75
C TRP A 807 -12.87 28.81 34.59
N THR A 808 -14.09 28.36 34.82
CA THR A 808 -15.31 29.17 34.89
C THR A 808 -15.94 28.96 36.27
N ASP A 809 -16.15 30.03 37.01
CA ASP A 809 -16.59 30.01 38.40
C ASP A 809 -17.49 31.24 38.66
N PRO A 810 -18.75 31.19 38.19
CA PRO A 810 -19.69 32.31 38.25
C PRO A 810 -20.03 32.73 39.68
N GLY A 811 -20.08 31.78 40.62
CA GLY A 811 -20.35 32.06 42.04
C GLY A 811 -19.12 32.49 42.84
N GLN A 812 -17.95 32.60 42.21
CA GLN A 812 -16.67 32.94 42.89
C GLN A 812 -16.37 32.02 44.08
N ARG A 813 -16.64 30.71 43.93
CA ARG A 813 -16.52 29.71 44.99
C ARG A 813 -15.08 29.27 45.24
N ILE A 814 -14.18 29.43 44.25
CA ILE A 814 -12.77 29.06 44.42
C ILE A 814 -12.03 30.11 45.27
N GLN A 815 -11.33 29.65 46.29
CA GLN A 815 -10.46 30.50 47.11
C GLN A 815 -9.04 30.57 46.52
N GLY A 816 -8.58 31.78 46.17
CA GLY A 816 -7.20 32.02 45.74
C GLY A 816 -6.94 31.81 44.24
N ALA A 817 -5.68 31.56 43.88
CA ALA A 817 -5.25 31.46 42.48
C ALA A 817 -5.69 30.14 41.84
N ARG A 818 -6.24 30.22 40.63
CA ARG A 818 -6.69 29.05 39.88
C ARG A 818 -5.50 28.40 39.16
N PRO A 819 -5.29 27.08 39.27
CA PRO A 819 -4.20 26.40 38.58
C PRO A 819 -4.31 26.58 37.06
N GLU A 820 -3.25 27.10 36.44
CA GLU A 820 -3.20 27.32 34.99
C GLU A 820 -2.85 26.05 34.20
N SER A 821 -2.32 25.03 34.87
CA SER A 821 -1.99 23.73 34.29
C SER A 821 -2.03 22.60 35.33
N VAL A 822 -2.02 21.37 34.82
CA VAL A 822 -1.83 20.12 35.57
C VAL A 822 -0.66 19.33 34.96
N GLN A 823 0.18 18.73 35.80
CA GLN A 823 1.36 17.99 35.37
C GLN A 823 1.18 16.47 35.58
N PHE A 824 1.39 15.70 34.52
CA PHE A 824 1.51 14.25 34.58
C PHE A 824 2.98 13.88 34.75
N GLU A 825 3.30 13.07 35.74
CA GLU A 825 4.63 12.46 35.88
C GLU A 825 4.88 11.42 34.78
N ALA A 826 6.16 11.16 34.47
CA ALA A 826 6.54 10.17 33.46
C ALA A 826 5.88 8.80 33.73
N GLY A 827 5.28 8.21 32.70
CA GLY A 827 4.55 6.94 32.80
C GLY A 827 3.24 6.95 33.59
N LYS A 828 2.77 8.08 34.14
CA LYS A 828 1.48 8.14 34.87
C LYS A 828 0.33 8.50 33.94
N ALA A 829 -0.82 7.85 34.13
CA ALA A 829 -2.04 8.07 33.35
C ALA A 829 -2.98 9.12 33.97
N THR A 830 -2.77 9.47 35.24
CA THR A 830 -3.61 10.42 35.98
C THR A 830 -2.78 11.45 36.72
N ALA A 831 -3.32 12.65 36.87
CA ALA A 831 -2.80 13.73 37.69
C ALA A 831 -3.97 14.40 38.43
N VAL A 832 -3.75 14.79 39.69
CA VAL A 832 -4.82 15.36 40.53
C VAL A 832 -4.42 16.75 41.00
N VAL A 833 -5.34 17.70 40.85
CA VAL A 833 -5.20 19.08 41.33
C VAL A 833 -6.28 19.36 42.36
N SER A 834 -5.86 19.80 43.54
CA SER A 834 -6.79 20.21 44.60
C SER A 834 -7.01 21.72 44.55
N VAL A 835 -8.27 22.15 44.52
CA VAL A 835 -8.67 23.56 44.47
C VAL A 835 -9.56 23.87 45.67
N PRO A 836 -9.13 24.73 46.61
CA PRO A 836 -9.92 25.04 47.79
C PRO A 836 -11.15 25.88 47.43
N THR A 837 -12.27 25.62 48.13
CA THR A 837 -13.48 26.44 48.05
C THR A 837 -13.56 27.35 49.28
N ALA A 838 -14.16 28.54 49.12
CA ALA A 838 -14.42 29.44 50.24
C ALA A 838 -15.58 28.90 51.09
N LEU A 839 -15.48 29.09 52.41
CA LEU A 839 -16.61 28.95 53.33
C LEU A 839 -17.04 30.35 53.74
N THR A 840 -18.29 30.72 53.47
CA THR A 840 -18.82 32.03 53.88
C THR A 840 -19.88 31.89 54.98
N ALA A 841 -20.20 33.00 55.64
CA ALA A 841 -21.29 33.06 56.62
C ALA A 841 -22.59 33.59 56.01
N ALA A 842 -22.58 33.98 54.72
CA ALA A 842 -23.75 34.45 54.00
C ALA A 842 -24.43 33.24 53.38
N VAL A 843 -25.76 33.17 53.46
CA VAL A 843 -26.51 32.13 52.76
C VAL A 843 -26.53 32.48 51.28
N GLU A 844 -25.85 31.67 50.48
CA GLU A 844 -25.76 31.82 49.04
C GLU A 844 -26.46 30.65 48.33
N ALA A 845 -26.74 30.78 47.04
CA ALA A 845 -27.31 29.67 46.26
C ALA A 845 -26.18 28.73 45.79
N ASP A 846 -26.48 27.45 45.63
CA ASP A 846 -25.54 26.49 45.03
C ASP A 846 -24.98 27.03 43.72
N SER A 847 -23.68 26.84 43.52
CA SER A 847 -23.00 27.34 42.31
C SER A 847 -22.13 26.26 41.70
N SER A 848 -21.87 26.38 40.41
CA SER A 848 -21.05 25.43 39.67
C SER A 848 -19.65 25.98 39.42
N VAL A 849 -18.67 25.09 39.43
CA VAL A 849 -17.29 25.36 39.02
C VAL A 849 -16.96 24.43 37.87
N THR A 850 -16.55 24.99 36.73
CA THR A 850 -16.16 24.24 35.54
C THR A 850 -14.67 24.42 35.26
N ALA A 851 -13.96 23.31 35.05
CA ALA A 851 -12.60 23.29 34.53
C ALA A 851 -12.61 22.76 33.09
N ALA A 852 -11.80 23.32 32.20
CA ALA A 852 -11.66 22.89 30.82
C ALA A 852 -10.18 22.79 30.40
N VAL A 853 -9.86 21.81 29.57
CA VAL A 853 -8.52 21.63 28.98
C VAL A 853 -8.32 22.69 27.89
N LYS A 854 -7.21 23.43 27.98
CA LYS A 854 -6.77 24.33 26.89
C LYS A 854 -6.12 23.51 25.78
N ALA A 855 -6.31 23.91 24.51
CA ALA A 855 -5.56 23.32 23.40
C ALA A 855 -4.04 23.44 23.62
N GLY A 856 -3.29 22.40 23.24
CA GLY A 856 -1.84 22.34 23.43
C GLY A 856 -1.13 21.60 22.30
N SER A 857 0.17 21.86 22.15
CA SER A 857 1.01 21.25 21.10
C SER A 857 1.47 19.83 21.41
N HIS A 858 1.29 19.33 22.63
CA HIS A 858 1.85 18.05 23.11
C HIS A 858 0.82 17.03 23.59
N TYR A 859 -0.47 17.34 23.51
CA TYR A 859 -1.59 16.46 23.85
C TYR A 859 -2.79 16.77 22.95
N VAL A 860 -3.72 15.83 22.84
CA VAL A 860 -5.01 16.03 22.19
C VAL A 860 -6.07 16.30 23.27
N VAL A 861 -6.99 17.22 22.99
CA VAL A 861 -8.09 17.53 23.90
C VAL A 861 -9.19 16.50 23.71
N GLY A 862 -9.47 15.69 24.74
CA GLY A 862 -10.45 14.61 24.69
C GLY A 862 -11.90 15.09 24.68
N ALA A 863 -12.83 14.18 24.38
CA ALA A 863 -14.26 14.50 24.33
C ALA A 863 -14.80 15.07 25.67
N SER A 864 -14.37 14.51 26.81
CA SER A 864 -14.66 15.03 28.15
C SER A 864 -13.64 16.08 28.60
N SER A 865 -13.30 17.02 27.73
CA SER A 865 -12.30 18.06 28.00
C SER A 865 -12.75 19.13 28.98
N SER A 866 -14.00 19.11 29.42
CA SER A 866 -14.48 19.94 30.53
C SER A 866 -15.18 19.09 31.57
N ALA A 867 -15.02 19.50 32.83
CA ALA A 867 -15.67 18.90 33.98
C ALA A 867 -16.30 20.00 34.81
N THR A 868 -17.51 19.75 35.32
CA THR A 868 -18.25 20.67 36.19
C THR A 868 -18.54 19.99 37.50
N ALA A 869 -18.32 20.70 38.61
CA ALA A 869 -18.74 20.29 39.94
C ALA A 869 -19.67 21.33 40.55
N THR A 870 -20.60 20.88 41.40
CA THR A 870 -21.46 21.75 42.20
C THR A 870 -20.81 21.98 43.56
N VAL A 871 -20.74 23.24 43.97
CA VAL A 871 -20.43 23.65 45.34
C VAL A 871 -21.77 23.99 45.99
N GLU A 872 -22.23 23.10 46.86
CA GLU A 872 -23.43 23.28 47.66
C GLU A 872 -23.17 24.26 48.80
N GLU A 873 -24.13 25.14 49.01
CA GLU A 873 -24.18 25.99 50.19
C GLU A 873 -24.09 25.12 51.46
N ASN A 874 -23.28 25.53 52.43
CA ASN A 874 -23.25 24.87 53.73
C ASN A 874 -24.40 25.42 54.59
N PRO A 875 -25.54 24.71 54.74
CA PRO A 875 -26.64 25.26 55.51
C PRO A 875 -26.19 25.54 56.94
N ALA A 876 -26.43 26.76 57.42
CA ALA A 876 -26.19 27.11 58.81
C ALA A 876 -26.86 26.06 59.72
N PRO A 877 -26.17 25.55 60.76
CA PRO A 877 -26.70 24.49 61.61
C PRO A 877 -28.07 24.88 62.18
N VAL A 878 -29.08 24.05 61.92
CA VAL A 878 -30.45 24.24 62.43
C VAL A 878 -30.39 24.13 63.96
N PRO A 879 -30.86 25.15 64.72
CA PRO A 879 -30.85 25.09 66.18
C PRO A 879 -31.71 23.93 66.69
N GLU A 880 -31.12 23.02 67.46
CA GLU A 880 -31.88 22.02 68.18
C GLU A 880 -32.54 22.68 69.39
N VAL A 881 -33.88 22.62 69.44
CA VAL A 881 -34.67 23.19 70.55
C VAL A 881 -34.95 22.11 71.57
N SER A 882 -34.54 22.33 72.81
CA SER A 882 -34.83 21.45 73.96
C SER A 882 -35.66 22.19 75.01
N VAL A 883 -36.49 21.43 75.73
CA VAL A 883 -37.25 21.93 76.88
C VAL A 883 -36.92 21.11 78.11
N VAL A 884 -36.61 21.79 79.21
CA VAL A 884 -36.33 21.16 80.50
C VAL A 884 -37.31 21.73 81.52
N GLY A 885 -38.04 20.84 82.19
CA GLY A 885 -38.92 21.21 83.31
C GLY A 885 -38.11 21.65 84.52
N GLY A 886 -38.58 22.68 85.21
CA GLY A 886 -38.04 23.10 86.50
C GLY A 886 -38.32 22.08 87.61
N GLY A 887 -37.94 22.44 88.84
CA GLY A 887 -38.22 21.62 90.02
C GLY A 887 -39.72 21.46 90.29
N GLY A 888 -40.07 20.48 91.14
CA GLY A 888 -41.45 20.24 91.56
C GLY A 888 -42.08 21.49 92.18
N VAL A 889 -43.34 21.74 91.84
CA VAL A 889 -44.10 22.91 92.27
C VAL A 889 -45.19 22.48 93.25
N VAL A 890 -45.52 23.36 94.19
CA VAL A 890 -46.69 23.18 95.07
C VAL A 890 -47.92 23.71 94.34
N GLU A 891 -49.06 23.04 94.52
CA GLU A 891 -50.34 23.42 93.93
C GLU A 891 -50.67 24.91 94.21
N GLY A 892 -50.98 25.66 93.14
CA GLY A 892 -51.18 27.11 93.16
C GLY A 892 -49.93 27.96 92.83
N GLY A 893 -48.75 27.33 92.65
CA GLY A 893 -47.53 27.98 92.17
C GLY A 893 -47.27 27.78 90.67
N ASP A 894 -46.42 28.64 90.09
CA ASP A 894 -46.08 28.61 88.67
C ASP A 894 -45.07 27.48 88.33
N ALA A 895 -45.41 26.64 87.35
CA ALA A 895 -44.46 25.72 86.74
C ALA A 895 -43.57 26.45 85.75
N VAL A 896 -42.25 26.33 85.91
CA VAL A 896 -41.25 26.99 85.04
C VAL A 896 -40.61 25.96 84.14
N PHE A 897 -40.50 26.29 82.85
CA PHE A 897 -39.79 25.49 81.86
C PHE A 897 -38.69 26.35 81.23
N THR A 898 -37.52 25.77 81.01
CA THR A 898 -36.44 26.42 80.26
C THR A 898 -36.42 25.87 78.85
N VAL A 899 -36.59 26.75 77.86
CA VAL A 899 -36.43 26.42 76.44
C VAL A 899 -35.06 26.90 75.98
N SER A 900 -34.25 26.00 75.44
CA SER A 900 -32.89 26.30 74.94
C SER A 900 -32.78 25.92 73.47
N ALA A 901 -32.05 26.71 72.68
CA ALA A 901 -31.74 26.43 71.29
C ALA A 901 -30.21 26.41 71.11
N SER A 902 -29.67 25.34 70.51
CA SER A 902 -28.23 25.21 70.25
C SER A 902 -27.97 24.71 68.83
N PRO A 903 -27.13 25.39 68.03
CA PRO A 903 -26.47 26.66 68.34
C PRO A 903 -27.47 27.83 68.44
N VAL A 904 -27.01 28.99 68.96
CA VAL A 904 -27.86 30.18 69.13
C VAL A 904 -28.43 30.60 67.76
N PRO A 905 -29.76 30.74 67.61
CA PRO A 905 -30.37 31.16 66.36
C PRO A 905 -29.84 32.52 65.88
N SER A 906 -29.52 32.63 64.60
CA SER A 906 -29.03 33.88 63.98
C SER A 906 -30.13 34.91 63.73
N ALA A 907 -31.39 34.54 63.90
CA ALA A 907 -32.58 35.40 63.80
C ALA A 907 -33.65 34.94 64.82
N PRO A 908 -34.69 35.76 65.10
CA PRO A 908 -35.79 35.34 65.97
C PRO A 908 -36.42 34.00 65.54
N LEU A 909 -36.30 32.98 66.38
CA LEU A 909 -36.83 31.63 66.14
C LEU A 909 -38.18 31.50 66.86
N LEU A 910 -39.26 31.30 66.10
CA LEU A 910 -40.60 31.10 66.65
C LEU A 910 -40.80 29.63 67.00
N VAL A 911 -40.99 29.33 68.29
CA VAL A 911 -41.17 27.97 68.80
C VAL A 911 -42.59 27.80 69.32
N SER A 912 -43.34 26.86 68.75
CA SER A 912 -44.66 26.47 69.28
C SER A 912 -44.49 25.50 70.43
N VAL A 913 -45.02 25.86 71.60
CA VAL A 913 -45.03 25.02 72.81
C VAL A 913 -46.44 24.58 73.13
N THR A 914 -46.61 23.29 73.41
CA THR A 914 -47.86 22.71 73.91
C THR A 914 -47.66 22.35 75.37
N VAL A 915 -48.48 22.91 76.24
CA VAL A 915 -48.55 22.52 77.65
C VAL A 915 -49.68 21.50 77.77
N ALA A 916 -49.33 20.27 78.15
CA ALA A 916 -50.27 19.15 78.28
C ALA A 916 -50.89 19.09 79.67
#